data_AF-A0A7X9D1F2-F1
#
_entry.id   AF-A0A7X9D1F2-F1
#
_cell.length_a   1.000
_cell.length_b   1.000
_cell.length_c   1.000
_cell.angle_alpha   90.00
_cell.angle_beta   90.00
_cell.angle_gamma   90.00
#
_symmetry.space_group_name_H-M   'P 1'
#
loop_
_entity.id
_entity.type
_entity.pdbx_description
1 polymer ?
#
loop_
_entity_poly.entity_id
_entity_poly.type
_entity_poly.pdbx_seq_one_letter_code
_entity_poly.pdbx_strand_id
1 'polypeptide(L)'
;MGSRKLKIFLVLVCALQFFSISSVLSQVEKDNLVKNPGFEEGEPSQPHFWYSDSWDSKPGVTEFILDEDHFYSGSRSALIINNSKNDSRYKQVIKAKKDTYYRLSCWVKTEGVGNDFKGANISAEGLTKTSRDICGTSTDWEYLELYGRTSPSQESFTLTIGLGGHGNTNTGKVWIDNVEVVEFDSLPPGKSAINLDPNYIAPNNTNPSKNSTSYLVIVALLILACVLVFVLSLYFKGKTPWLNRFFRGNTPAISSDVKNKLPSRRGLKLDRTDLAIMGAMSLIYLCIALYNLGDLKVPVTSWEPSAPGESFTIDLGRDTNLSRIYYYSGLGSTKNAYSKLRVEYLKEDHSFGHLATIEKKNIFIWEYVDTPPISTSQLRFIIDASGGAFNEIAIVEEGSTVPIEGIRVIEHNLDQKAKDTLKNLFDEHDKFAFAPSYMNGMYFDEIYHARAAFEHIHNMEPSEITHPPLGKLFISLGILIFGMVAFGWRIIGTLFGVAMIPAMYVFGKRIFNDKFYAFCSAFLMMFDFMHFSQTRIATIDSYVTLFVILMYYYMYDYFIENSHLTDFKGSLKPLFLCGLFFGLGAASKWIAFYGAIGLALLFCINKISGYAKYKKHAKDSPIQNYYHNLVLSLGAGVLFFAVIPSITYILSYIPWIQASGGKKGLGLFWENSLYMLKFHSGLVSTHGYQSSWWEWPIMVKPMAFYFGKDLEPGMISKIFTMGNPAVWWIGLVALLVVCVWALSKLNKNLVILFSLAISCFGYVALPNSMIFSFLKVGNPELWWSLILLVLIAIVFLRSKIDTGLIITAVSSFLALFVVMQTLRGLLGRDDYLKDKNIQLIIWACLLISISILFMGLYKYDKKLMVIMSALIFQYIPWIAVPRIAFIYHYFSIVPFIILLIVYVIKKITDKYAKAKNFVYLYLGITFALFVLFYPGLSGLEVPASYMRALKWFPTWYF
;
A
#
# COMPACT_ATOMS: atom_id res chain seq x y z
N MET A 1 -9.82 -51.36 23.93
CA MET A 1 -8.97 -51.33 22.71
C MET A 1 -7.76 -50.44 22.95
N GLY A 2 -6.54 -50.98 22.82
CA GLY A 2 -5.29 -50.27 23.20
C GLY A 2 -5.00 -49.02 22.37
N SER A 3 -4.44 -48.00 23.03
CA SER A 3 -4.21 -46.64 22.51
C SER A 3 -3.36 -46.56 21.23
N ARG A 4 -2.64 -47.63 20.88
CA ARG A 4 -1.84 -47.72 19.65
C ARG A 4 -2.70 -48.07 18.43
N LYS A 5 -3.68 -48.97 18.59
CA LYS A 5 -4.63 -49.35 17.53
C LYS A 5 -5.63 -48.22 17.25
N LEU A 6 -6.03 -47.44 18.26
CA LEU A 6 -6.89 -46.25 18.08
C LEU A 6 -6.15 -45.08 17.39
N LYS A 7 -4.85 -44.89 17.67
CA LYS A 7 -4.01 -43.90 16.96
C LYS A 7 -3.77 -44.28 15.50
N ILE A 8 -3.53 -45.56 15.23
CA ILE A 8 -3.40 -46.09 13.86
C ILE A 8 -4.75 -46.01 13.13
N PHE A 9 -5.86 -46.34 13.80
CA PHE A 9 -7.22 -46.17 13.26
C PHE A 9 -7.58 -44.70 13.00
N LEU A 10 -7.16 -43.74 13.85
CA LEU A 10 -7.40 -42.31 13.64
C LEU A 10 -6.48 -41.70 12.57
N VAL A 11 -5.23 -42.16 12.46
CA VAL A 11 -4.35 -41.81 11.32
C VAL A 11 -4.91 -42.41 10.04
N LEU A 12 -5.45 -43.63 10.08
CA LEU A 12 -6.17 -44.25 8.97
C LEU A 12 -7.50 -43.55 8.66
N VAL A 13 -8.23 -43.02 9.64
CA VAL A 13 -9.46 -42.23 9.41
C VAL A 13 -9.12 -40.84 8.84
N CYS A 14 -8.04 -40.21 9.29
CA CYS A 14 -7.50 -38.98 8.68
C CYS A 14 -6.91 -39.25 7.29
N ALA A 15 -6.38 -40.45 7.03
CA ALA A 15 -5.90 -40.90 5.71
C ALA A 15 -7.04 -41.45 4.82
N LEU A 16 -8.16 -41.90 5.39
CA LEU A 16 -9.38 -42.27 4.66
C LEU A 16 -10.15 -41.01 4.25
N GLN A 17 -9.95 -39.88 4.93
CA GLN A 17 -10.35 -38.56 4.45
C GLN A 17 -9.42 -38.01 3.34
N PHE A 18 -8.25 -38.61 3.12
CA PHE A 18 -7.45 -38.40 1.89
C PHE A 18 -8.06 -39.11 0.66
N PHE A 19 -8.89 -40.15 0.86
CA PHE A 19 -9.61 -40.85 -0.22
C PHE A 19 -10.87 -40.11 -0.72
N SER A 20 -11.22 -38.97 -0.13
CA SER A 20 -12.19 -38.03 -0.70
C SER A 20 -11.52 -36.94 -1.55
N ILE A 21 -10.23 -37.09 -1.88
CA ILE A 21 -9.43 -36.18 -2.73
C ILE A 21 -8.97 -36.91 -4.01
N SER A 22 -9.81 -37.78 -4.56
CA SER A 22 -9.63 -38.31 -5.93
C SER A 22 -10.91 -38.17 -6.73
N SER A 23 -11.32 -36.91 -6.94
CA SER A 23 -12.20 -36.51 -8.05
C SER A 23 -11.93 -35.08 -8.51
N VAL A 24 -10.68 -34.63 -8.41
CA VAL A 24 -10.18 -33.43 -9.10
C VAL A 24 -8.88 -33.78 -9.83
N LEU A 25 -9.01 -34.75 -10.72
CA LEU A 25 -8.08 -35.03 -11.82
C LEU A 25 -8.92 -35.60 -12.97
N SER A 26 -9.89 -34.80 -13.39
CA SER A 26 -10.15 -34.63 -14.81
C SER A 26 -10.16 -33.11 -15.03
N GLN A 27 -9.14 -32.59 -15.69
CA GLN A 27 -9.43 -31.49 -16.61
C GLN A 27 -10.45 -32.08 -17.57
N VAL A 28 -11.72 -31.74 -17.38
CA VAL A 28 -12.69 -31.88 -18.45
C VAL A 28 -12.20 -30.87 -19.49
N GLU A 29 -11.57 -31.36 -20.56
CA GLU A 29 -11.55 -30.62 -21.83
C GLU A 29 -13.00 -30.21 -22.08
N LYS A 30 -13.28 -28.92 -21.91
CA LYS A 30 -14.61 -28.42 -22.24
C LYS A 30 -14.68 -28.37 -23.75
N ASP A 31 -15.66 -29.06 -24.32
CA ASP A 31 -15.86 -29.16 -25.76
C ASP A 31 -15.84 -27.77 -26.42
N ASN A 32 -15.05 -27.64 -27.49
CA ASN A 32 -15.09 -26.46 -28.34
C ASN A 32 -16.46 -26.39 -29.04
N LEU A 33 -17.17 -25.27 -28.86
CA LEU A 33 -18.51 -25.08 -29.41
C LEU A 33 -18.50 -24.75 -30.91
N VAL A 34 -17.34 -24.43 -31.48
CA VAL A 34 -17.15 -24.11 -32.90
C VAL A 34 -17.12 -25.39 -33.73
N LYS A 35 -17.84 -25.39 -34.86
CA LYS A 35 -17.76 -26.43 -35.89
C LYS A 35 -16.72 -26.05 -36.93
N ASN A 36 -15.96 -27.03 -37.41
CA ASN A 36 -14.84 -26.86 -38.33
C ASN A 36 -13.84 -25.76 -37.86
N PRO A 37 -13.26 -25.90 -36.64
CA PRO A 37 -12.46 -24.85 -36.01
C PRO A 37 -11.13 -24.56 -36.72
N GLY A 38 -10.58 -25.53 -37.47
CA GLY A 38 -9.35 -25.37 -38.27
C GLY A 38 -9.60 -25.16 -39.76
N PHE A 39 -10.86 -25.00 -40.20
CA PHE A 39 -11.20 -24.82 -41.62
C PHE A 39 -10.75 -25.94 -42.57
N GLU A 40 -10.67 -27.16 -42.07
CA GLU A 40 -10.27 -28.37 -42.81
C GLU A 40 -11.37 -28.88 -43.76
N GLU A 41 -12.62 -28.54 -43.49
CA GLU A 41 -13.78 -28.98 -44.26
C GLU A 41 -14.36 -27.85 -45.13
N GLY A 42 -14.56 -28.10 -46.42
CA GLY A 42 -15.25 -27.19 -47.34
C GLY A 42 -14.63 -27.08 -48.72
N GLU A 43 -15.31 -26.30 -49.57
CA GLU A 43 -14.82 -25.94 -50.90
C GLU A 43 -13.81 -24.78 -50.80
N PRO A 44 -12.88 -24.62 -51.76
CA PRO A 44 -11.81 -23.62 -51.68
C PRO A 44 -12.25 -22.18 -51.37
N SER A 45 -13.47 -21.79 -51.74
CA SER A 45 -14.01 -20.44 -51.49
C SER A 45 -15.10 -20.41 -50.41
N GLN A 46 -15.45 -21.55 -49.81
CA GLN A 46 -16.55 -21.66 -48.85
C GLN A 46 -16.29 -22.79 -47.83
N PRO A 47 -15.72 -22.48 -46.66
CA PRO A 47 -15.61 -23.46 -45.58
C PRO A 47 -16.97 -23.94 -45.10
N HIS A 48 -17.08 -25.23 -44.79
CA HIS A 48 -18.29 -25.78 -44.15
C HIS A 48 -18.51 -25.14 -42.78
N PHE A 49 -19.78 -24.92 -42.43
CA PHE A 49 -20.26 -24.30 -41.17
C PHE A 49 -19.91 -22.82 -40.96
N TRP A 50 -19.15 -22.22 -41.88
CA TRP A 50 -18.76 -20.82 -41.85
C TRP A 50 -19.39 -20.05 -43.00
N TYR A 51 -19.78 -18.81 -42.72
CA TYR A 51 -20.33 -17.90 -43.73
C TYR A 51 -19.39 -16.70 -43.86
N SER A 52 -19.10 -16.31 -45.11
CA SER A 52 -18.30 -15.14 -45.42
C SER A 52 -19.21 -13.92 -45.58
N ASP A 53 -18.79 -12.78 -45.02
CA ASP A 53 -19.52 -11.52 -45.09
C ASP A 53 -18.53 -10.38 -45.29
N SER A 54 -18.81 -9.46 -46.20
CA SER A 54 -18.01 -8.27 -46.41
C SER A 54 -18.89 -7.05 -46.61
N TRP A 55 -18.43 -5.89 -46.14
CA TRP A 55 -19.21 -4.65 -46.21
C TRP A 55 -19.42 -4.18 -47.66
N ASP A 56 -18.37 -4.14 -48.48
CA ASP A 56 -18.48 -4.04 -49.94
C ASP A 56 -18.34 -5.45 -50.55
N SER A 57 -19.38 -5.92 -51.22
CA SER A 57 -19.49 -7.27 -51.81
C SER A 57 -19.24 -7.28 -53.32
N LYS A 58 -18.74 -6.18 -53.90
CA LYS A 58 -18.37 -6.16 -55.32
C LYS A 58 -17.27 -7.19 -55.63
N PRO A 59 -17.35 -7.88 -56.78
CA PRO A 59 -16.30 -8.80 -57.20
C PRO A 59 -14.91 -8.14 -57.22
N GLY A 60 -13.93 -8.82 -56.62
CA GLY A 60 -12.54 -8.35 -56.56
C GLY A 60 -12.18 -7.43 -55.40
N VAL A 61 -13.15 -6.98 -54.57
CA VAL A 61 -12.86 -6.16 -53.38
C VAL A 61 -12.32 -7.00 -52.23
N THR A 62 -12.97 -8.14 -51.96
CA THR A 62 -12.56 -9.10 -50.94
C THR A 62 -12.63 -10.51 -51.50
N GLU A 63 -11.61 -11.31 -51.20
CA GLU A 63 -11.57 -12.73 -51.52
C GLU A 63 -11.51 -13.55 -50.22
N PHE A 64 -12.26 -14.65 -50.20
CA PHE A 64 -12.32 -15.61 -49.10
C PHE A 64 -11.85 -16.96 -49.64
N ILE A 65 -10.78 -17.52 -49.08
CA ILE A 65 -10.08 -18.68 -49.63
C ILE A 65 -9.71 -19.63 -48.48
N LEU A 66 -9.70 -20.94 -48.73
CA LEU A 66 -9.01 -21.92 -47.90
C LEU A 66 -7.60 -22.13 -48.44
N ASP A 67 -6.60 -21.69 -47.68
CA ASP A 67 -5.19 -21.79 -48.05
C ASP A 67 -4.60 -23.10 -47.51
N GLU A 68 -3.91 -23.85 -48.37
CA GLU A 68 -3.23 -25.12 -48.02
C GLU A 68 -1.74 -24.91 -47.71
N ASP A 69 -1.17 -23.74 -48.04
CA ASP A 69 0.27 -23.47 -47.88
C ASP A 69 0.59 -22.81 -46.53
N HIS A 70 -0.36 -22.05 -45.96
CA HIS A 70 -0.18 -21.32 -44.71
C HIS A 70 -1.28 -21.71 -43.72
N PHE A 71 -0.95 -22.63 -42.80
CA PHE A 71 -1.84 -23.04 -41.70
C PHE A 71 -1.05 -23.12 -40.38
N TYR A 72 -1.75 -23.01 -39.26
CA TYR A 72 -1.15 -23.12 -37.93
C TYR A 72 -1.12 -24.59 -37.49
N SER A 73 -2.18 -25.35 -37.78
CA SER A 73 -2.23 -26.79 -37.55
C SER A 73 -3.24 -27.47 -38.47
N GLY A 74 -3.00 -28.73 -38.84
CA GLY A 74 -3.88 -29.45 -39.76
C GLY A 74 -3.32 -29.40 -41.18
N SER A 75 -4.16 -29.09 -42.16
CA SER A 75 -3.76 -29.03 -43.57
C SER A 75 -4.23 -27.78 -44.30
N ARG A 76 -5.11 -26.97 -43.70
CA ARG A 76 -5.66 -25.75 -44.32
C ARG A 76 -5.87 -24.65 -43.28
N SER A 77 -6.01 -23.41 -43.73
CA SER A 77 -6.53 -22.31 -42.91
C SER A 77 -7.42 -21.37 -43.70
N ALA A 78 -8.22 -20.55 -43.03
CA ALA A 78 -9.06 -19.56 -43.67
C ALA A 78 -8.28 -18.27 -43.97
N LEU A 79 -8.27 -17.85 -45.24
CA LEU A 79 -7.63 -16.65 -45.73
C LEU A 79 -8.67 -15.62 -46.17
N ILE A 80 -8.53 -14.39 -45.67
CA ILE A 80 -9.26 -13.21 -46.16
C ILE A 80 -8.25 -12.27 -46.83
N ILE A 81 -8.53 -11.88 -48.07
CA ILE A 81 -7.76 -10.87 -48.81
C ILE A 81 -8.64 -9.66 -49.08
N ASN A 82 -8.30 -8.51 -48.50
CA ASN A 82 -8.93 -7.23 -48.83
C ASN A 82 -8.05 -6.46 -49.82
N ASN A 83 -8.42 -6.52 -51.11
CA ASN A 83 -7.76 -5.79 -52.20
C ASN A 83 -8.07 -4.29 -52.17
N SER A 84 -9.14 -3.89 -51.49
CA SER A 84 -9.51 -2.51 -51.18
C SER A 84 -9.98 -2.42 -49.73
N LYS A 85 -9.99 -1.22 -49.15
CA LYS A 85 -10.37 -1.02 -47.74
C LYS A 85 -11.78 -1.58 -47.50
N ASN A 86 -11.89 -2.66 -46.72
CA ASN A 86 -13.16 -3.31 -46.41
C ASN A 86 -13.24 -3.80 -44.95
N ASP A 87 -14.44 -4.17 -44.50
CA ASP A 87 -14.68 -4.97 -43.27
C ASP A 87 -15.18 -6.33 -43.71
N SER A 88 -14.39 -7.37 -43.47
CA SER A 88 -14.56 -8.70 -44.06
C SER A 88 -14.39 -9.78 -43.02
N ARG A 89 -15.37 -10.67 -42.90
CA ARG A 89 -15.54 -11.59 -41.75
C ARG A 89 -15.95 -12.99 -42.16
N TYR A 90 -15.38 -13.98 -41.48
CA TYR A 90 -16.01 -15.28 -41.31
C TYR A 90 -16.93 -15.25 -40.08
N LYS A 91 -18.12 -15.83 -40.23
CA LYS A 91 -19.16 -15.86 -39.21
C LYS A 91 -19.64 -17.28 -38.95
N GLN A 92 -19.94 -17.58 -37.68
CA GLN A 92 -20.61 -18.82 -37.28
C GLN A 92 -21.55 -18.55 -36.10
N VAL A 93 -22.78 -19.08 -36.17
CA VAL A 93 -23.75 -18.96 -35.07
C VAL A 93 -23.43 -19.99 -34.00
N ILE A 94 -23.12 -19.54 -32.80
CA ILE A 94 -22.83 -20.38 -31.65
C ILE A 94 -24.07 -20.46 -30.76
N LYS A 95 -24.54 -21.69 -30.51
CA LYS A 95 -25.58 -21.93 -29.51
C LYS A 95 -25.00 -21.76 -28.12
N ALA A 96 -25.62 -20.92 -27.30
CA ALA A 96 -25.08 -20.52 -26.00
C ALA A 96 -26.13 -20.66 -24.90
N LYS A 97 -25.70 -21.07 -23.71
CA LYS A 97 -26.50 -21.00 -22.50
C LYS A 97 -26.69 -19.55 -22.05
N LYS A 98 -27.85 -19.28 -21.46
CA LYS A 98 -28.21 -18.00 -20.83
C LYS A 98 -27.27 -17.68 -19.68
N ASP A 99 -26.95 -16.41 -19.51
CA ASP A 99 -26.17 -15.87 -18.38
C ASP A 99 -24.81 -16.57 -18.11
N THR A 100 -24.13 -17.02 -19.17
CA THR A 100 -22.94 -17.89 -19.09
C THR A 100 -21.72 -17.19 -19.72
N TYR A 101 -20.51 -17.48 -19.20
CA TYR A 101 -19.26 -16.93 -19.73
C TYR A 101 -18.68 -17.79 -20.85
N TYR A 102 -18.08 -17.14 -21.85
CA TYR A 102 -17.40 -17.79 -22.97
C TYR A 102 -16.05 -17.13 -23.22
N ARG A 103 -15.03 -17.93 -23.57
CA ARG A 103 -13.81 -17.45 -24.24
C ARG A 103 -13.95 -17.71 -25.72
N LEU A 104 -13.74 -16.68 -26.52
CA LEU A 104 -13.62 -16.73 -27.97
C LEU A 104 -12.14 -16.54 -28.29
N SER A 105 -11.52 -17.43 -29.06
CA SER A 105 -10.11 -17.31 -29.43
C SER A 105 -9.79 -17.91 -30.80
N CYS A 106 -8.70 -17.47 -31.40
CA CYS A 106 -8.14 -18.04 -32.63
C CYS A 106 -6.64 -17.70 -32.77
N TRP A 107 -5.97 -18.38 -33.69
CA TRP A 107 -4.65 -17.99 -34.18
C TRP A 107 -4.80 -17.25 -35.50
N VAL A 108 -4.06 -16.16 -35.66
CA VAL A 108 -4.05 -15.40 -36.92
C VAL A 108 -2.64 -15.05 -37.36
N LYS A 109 -2.44 -14.88 -38.67
CA LYS A 109 -1.23 -14.32 -39.26
C LYS A 109 -1.64 -13.24 -40.26
N THR A 110 -0.94 -12.12 -40.32
CA THR A 110 -1.29 -11.00 -41.21
C THR A 110 -0.18 -10.65 -42.18
N GLU A 111 -0.54 -10.15 -43.37
CA GLU A 111 0.40 -9.61 -44.36
C GLU A 111 -0.18 -8.32 -44.96
N GLY A 112 0.62 -7.24 -44.94
CA GLY A 112 0.25 -5.98 -45.57
C GLY A 112 -0.97 -5.29 -44.95
N VAL A 113 -1.31 -5.57 -43.69
CA VAL A 113 -2.46 -4.94 -43.01
C VAL A 113 -2.10 -3.52 -42.57
N GLY A 114 -2.94 -2.54 -42.91
CA GLY A 114 -2.71 -1.14 -42.56
C GLY A 114 -2.78 -0.85 -41.06
N ASN A 115 -1.98 0.10 -40.57
CA ASN A 115 -1.87 0.44 -39.13
C ASN A 115 -2.86 1.52 -38.65
N ASP A 116 -3.47 2.27 -39.58
CA ASP A 116 -4.30 3.43 -39.24
C ASP A 116 -5.71 3.06 -38.77
N PHE A 117 -6.16 1.85 -39.11
CA PHE A 117 -7.49 1.33 -38.83
C PHE A 117 -7.41 -0.09 -38.28
N LYS A 118 -8.55 -0.59 -37.81
CA LYS A 118 -8.66 -1.87 -37.12
C LYS A 118 -8.11 -3.04 -37.96
N GLY A 119 -7.20 -3.80 -37.37
CA GLY A 119 -6.55 -4.95 -38.00
C GLY A 119 -7.36 -6.25 -37.88
N ALA A 120 -6.68 -7.39 -37.92
CA ALA A 120 -7.29 -8.70 -37.72
C ALA A 120 -7.81 -8.86 -36.27
N ASN A 121 -9.08 -9.24 -36.08
CA ASN A 121 -9.70 -9.34 -34.76
C ASN A 121 -10.83 -10.39 -34.68
N ILE A 122 -11.14 -10.82 -33.45
CA ILE A 122 -12.29 -11.70 -33.11
C ILE A 122 -13.33 -10.92 -32.28
N SER A 123 -14.61 -11.16 -32.54
CA SER A 123 -15.73 -10.49 -31.91
C SER A 123 -17.04 -11.27 -32.00
N ALA A 124 -18.15 -10.66 -31.54
CA ALA A 124 -19.49 -11.16 -31.79
C ALA A 124 -20.31 -10.10 -32.55
N GLU A 125 -21.23 -10.56 -33.37
CA GLU A 125 -22.01 -9.71 -34.29
C GLU A 125 -22.87 -8.68 -33.55
N GLY A 126 -22.94 -7.47 -34.10
CA GLY A 126 -23.65 -6.34 -33.51
C GLY A 126 -22.88 -5.60 -32.40
N LEU A 127 -21.69 -6.06 -32.01
CA LEU A 127 -20.84 -5.40 -31.02
C LEU A 127 -19.77 -4.52 -31.66
N THR A 128 -19.49 -3.37 -31.04
CA THR A 128 -18.34 -2.51 -31.41
C THR A 128 -17.04 -2.95 -30.71
N LYS A 129 -17.15 -3.72 -29.62
CA LYS A 129 -16.01 -4.26 -28.86
C LYS A 129 -15.52 -5.58 -29.47
N THR A 130 -14.21 -5.75 -29.52
CA THR A 130 -13.51 -6.90 -30.12
C THR A 130 -12.32 -7.30 -29.24
N SER A 131 -11.59 -8.35 -29.60
CA SER A 131 -10.24 -8.61 -29.07
C SER A 131 -9.27 -7.45 -29.38
N ARG A 132 -8.03 -7.55 -28.86
CA ARG A 132 -6.89 -6.84 -29.48
C ARG A 132 -6.87 -7.15 -30.98
N ASP A 133 -6.44 -6.21 -31.79
CA ASP A 133 -6.25 -6.39 -33.21
C ASP A 133 -4.76 -6.50 -33.57
N ILE A 134 -4.50 -7.09 -34.74
CA ILE A 134 -3.16 -7.25 -35.30
C ILE A 134 -3.10 -6.53 -36.65
N CYS A 135 -2.18 -5.57 -36.73
CA CYS A 135 -1.89 -4.78 -37.93
C CYS A 135 -0.46 -5.03 -38.39
N GLY A 136 -0.14 -4.63 -39.63
CA GLY A 136 1.16 -4.89 -40.25
C GLY A 136 1.31 -6.31 -40.79
N THR A 137 2.55 -6.73 -40.96
CA THR A 137 2.92 -8.07 -41.43
C THR A 137 3.54 -8.86 -40.29
N SER A 138 2.90 -9.94 -39.86
CA SER A 138 3.39 -10.80 -38.78
C SER A 138 4.42 -11.81 -39.31
N THR A 139 5.51 -12.01 -38.58
CA THR A 139 6.52 -13.04 -38.89
C THR A 139 6.01 -14.44 -38.55
N ASP A 140 5.29 -14.57 -37.44
CA ASP A 140 4.72 -15.81 -36.91
C ASP A 140 3.22 -15.68 -36.66
N TRP A 141 2.56 -16.81 -36.36
CA TRP A 141 1.16 -16.83 -35.94
C TRP A 141 0.98 -16.22 -34.55
N GLU A 142 -0.06 -15.42 -34.39
CA GLU A 142 -0.37 -14.68 -33.17
C GLU A 142 -1.74 -15.07 -32.61
N TYR A 143 -1.81 -15.20 -31.28
CA TYR A 143 -3.04 -15.60 -30.59
C TYR A 143 -3.93 -14.39 -30.26
N LEU A 144 -5.21 -14.51 -30.61
CA LEU A 144 -6.27 -13.56 -30.26
C LEU A 144 -7.27 -14.19 -29.31
N GLU A 145 -7.72 -13.43 -28.32
CA GLU A 145 -8.76 -13.85 -27.39
C GLU A 145 -9.69 -12.70 -26.97
N LEU A 146 -10.94 -13.07 -26.67
CA LEU A 146 -11.99 -12.20 -26.16
C LEU A 146 -12.89 -12.97 -25.20
N TYR A 147 -13.23 -12.39 -24.06
CA TYR A 147 -14.18 -12.98 -23.12
C TYR A 147 -15.53 -12.29 -23.21
N GLY A 148 -16.60 -13.09 -23.21
CA GLY A 148 -17.97 -12.60 -23.29
C GLY A 148 -18.90 -13.29 -22.29
N ARG A 149 -20.01 -12.63 -21.95
CA ARG A 149 -21.11 -13.19 -21.17
C ARG A 149 -22.42 -13.00 -21.92
N THR A 150 -23.23 -14.05 -22.02
CA THR A 150 -24.57 -13.96 -22.61
C THR A 150 -25.56 -13.26 -21.69
N SER A 151 -26.57 -12.59 -22.24
CA SER A 151 -27.66 -12.02 -21.44
C SER A 151 -28.58 -13.09 -20.84
N PRO A 152 -29.43 -12.76 -19.84
CA PRO A 152 -30.37 -13.73 -19.26
C PRO A 152 -31.39 -14.33 -20.25
N SER A 153 -31.60 -13.69 -21.40
CA SER A 153 -32.51 -14.16 -22.46
C SER A 153 -31.79 -14.68 -23.70
N GLN A 154 -30.46 -14.50 -23.82
CA GLN A 154 -29.70 -14.87 -25.01
C GLN A 154 -29.40 -16.37 -25.04
N GLU A 155 -29.81 -17.03 -26.13
CA GLU A 155 -29.63 -18.47 -26.37
C GLU A 155 -28.62 -18.79 -27.49
N SER A 156 -28.12 -17.76 -28.16
CA SER A 156 -27.08 -17.85 -29.18
C SER A 156 -26.41 -16.50 -29.41
N PHE A 157 -25.22 -16.52 -29.99
CA PHE A 157 -24.56 -15.33 -30.54
C PHE A 157 -23.81 -15.71 -31.81
N THR A 158 -23.65 -14.78 -32.74
CA THR A 158 -22.82 -15.01 -33.93
C THR A 158 -21.39 -14.62 -33.62
N LEU A 159 -20.48 -15.60 -33.65
CA LEU A 159 -19.03 -15.39 -33.63
C LEU A 159 -18.59 -14.76 -34.95
N THR A 160 -17.73 -13.73 -34.89
CA THR A 160 -17.16 -13.08 -36.08
C THR A 160 -15.64 -12.95 -35.96
N ILE A 161 -14.92 -13.27 -37.03
CA ILE A 161 -13.46 -13.16 -37.11
C ILE A 161 -13.10 -12.58 -38.46
N GLY A 162 -12.19 -11.61 -38.50
CA GLY A 162 -11.67 -11.13 -39.77
C GLY A 162 -10.98 -9.78 -39.70
N LEU A 163 -10.93 -9.09 -40.83
CA LEU A 163 -10.11 -7.91 -41.07
C LEU A 163 -10.97 -6.66 -41.21
N GLY A 164 -10.66 -5.62 -40.43
CA GLY A 164 -11.46 -4.39 -40.33
C GLY A 164 -12.43 -4.42 -39.14
N GLY A 165 -13.50 -3.63 -39.20
CA GLY A 165 -14.58 -3.61 -38.22
C GLY A 165 -15.59 -2.50 -38.50
N HIS A 166 -16.67 -2.46 -37.72
CA HIS A 166 -17.74 -1.48 -37.91
C HIS A 166 -17.19 -0.04 -37.92
N GLY A 167 -17.32 0.64 -39.06
CA GLY A 167 -16.79 2.00 -39.30
C GLY A 167 -15.26 2.11 -39.49
N ASN A 168 -14.54 1.00 -39.52
CA ASN A 168 -13.07 0.92 -39.59
C ASN A 168 -12.64 -0.14 -40.63
N THR A 169 -12.51 0.24 -41.89
CA THR A 169 -12.14 -0.66 -42.99
C THR A 169 -10.62 -0.74 -43.18
N ASN A 170 -10.11 -1.91 -43.62
CA ASN A 170 -8.67 -2.14 -43.79
C ASN A 170 -8.36 -2.98 -45.04
N THR A 171 -7.13 -2.90 -45.54
CA THR A 171 -6.58 -3.69 -46.66
C THR A 171 -5.61 -4.74 -46.14
N GLY A 172 -5.23 -5.71 -46.97
CA GLY A 172 -4.22 -6.72 -46.66
C GLY A 172 -4.81 -8.12 -46.50
N LYS A 173 -3.99 -9.05 -46.00
CA LYS A 173 -4.33 -10.46 -45.86
C LYS A 173 -4.35 -10.88 -44.39
N VAL A 174 -5.27 -11.77 -44.04
CA VAL A 174 -5.26 -12.48 -42.76
C VAL A 174 -5.55 -13.95 -42.94
N TRP A 175 -4.67 -14.81 -42.41
CA TRP A 175 -4.90 -16.22 -42.20
C TRP A 175 -5.46 -16.46 -40.80
N ILE A 176 -6.42 -17.37 -40.66
CA ILE A 176 -7.16 -17.67 -39.44
C ILE A 176 -7.23 -19.18 -39.27
N ASP A 177 -6.86 -19.66 -38.09
CA ASP A 177 -6.84 -21.09 -37.77
C ASP A 177 -7.12 -21.34 -36.28
N ASN A 178 -7.48 -22.57 -35.92
CA ASN A 178 -7.76 -23.05 -34.56
C ASN A 178 -8.68 -22.14 -33.75
N VAL A 179 -9.88 -21.96 -34.27
CA VAL A 179 -10.92 -21.15 -33.63
C VAL A 179 -11.57 -21.92 -32.49
N GLU A 180 -11.63 -21.32 -31.31
CA GLU A 180 -12.24 -21.91 -30.14
C GLU A 180 -13.29 -21.00 -29.51
N VAL A 181 -14.43 -21.61 -29.14
CA VAL A 181 -15.39 -21.02 -28.22
C VAL A 181 -15.62 -22.00 -27.08
N VAL A 182 -15.16 -21.63 -25.88
CA VAL A 182 -15.19 -22.50 -24.71
C VAL A 182 -16.03 -21.88 -23.61
N GLU A 183 -16.91 -22.68 -23.01
CA GLU A 183 -17.80 -22.29 -21.92
C GLU A 183 -17.07 -22.23 -20.56
N PHE A 184 -17.36 -21.22 -19.74
CA PHE A 184 -16.82 -21.08 -18.38
C PHE A 184 -17.93 -20.87 -17.36
N ASP A 185 -17.78 -21.53 -16.20
CA ASP A 185 -18.69 -21.34 -15.05
C ASP A 185 -18.43 -19.99 -14.37
N SER A 186 -17.21 -19.45 -14.52
CA SER A 186 -16.80 -18.15 -14.02
C SER A 186 -15.64 -17.60 -14.85
N LEU A 187 -15.54 -16.27 -14.94
CA LEU A 187 -14.46 -15.60 -15.65
C LEU A 187 -13.08 -15.92 -15.03
N PRO A 188 -12.05 -16.27 -15.82
CA PRO A 188 -10.71 -16.48 -15.29
C PRO A 188 -10.16 -15.21 -14.61
N PRO A 189 -9.37 -15.34 -13.53
CA PRO A 189 -8.83 -14.19 -12.81
C PRO A 189 -8.05 -13.22 -13.72
N GLY A 190 -8.30 -11.92 -13.59
CA GLY A 190 -7.62 -10.87 -14.37
C GLY A 190 -8.12 -10.69 -15.81
N LYS A 191 -9.21 -11.36 -16.20
CA LYS A 191 -9.89 -11.16 -17.49
C LYS A 191 -11.18 -10.37 -17.28
N SER A 192 -11.59 -9.59 -18.28
CA SER A 192 -12.87 -8.84 -18.28
C SER A 192 -13.76 -9.36 -19.40
N ALA A 193 -15.05 -9.60 -19.11
CA ALA A 193 -16.01 -10.07 -20.11
C ALA A 193 -16.88 -8.93 -20.65
N ILE A 194 -17.11 -8.91 -21.96
CA ILE A 194 -18.11 -8.05 -22.60
C ILE A 194 -19.49 -8.73 -22.61
N ASN A 195 -20.57 -7.98 -22.75
CA ASN A 195 -21.87 -8.59 -23.00
C ASN A 195 -21.93 -9.01 -24.48
N LEU A 196 -22.30 -10.28 -24.74
CA LEU A 196 -22.43 -10.84 -26.08
C LEU A 196 -23.78 -10.52 -26.74
N ASP A 197 -24.71 -9.91 -26.01
CA ASP A 197 -26.00 -9.45 -26.52
C ASP A 197 -25.93 -7.97 -26.90
N PRO A 198 -25.92 -7.61 -28.20
CA PRO A 198 -25.82 -6.22 -28.64
C PRO A 198 -27.05 -5.38 -28.28
N ASN A 199 -28.20 -6.02 -28.02
CA ASN A 199 -29.45 -5.35 -27.70
C ASN A 199 -29.69 -5.26 -26.19
N TYR A 200 -28.76 -5.77 -25.37
CA TYR A 200 -28.90 -5.74 -23.93
C TYR A 200 -28.56 -4.36 -23.37
N ILE A 201 -29.61 -3.59 -23.07
CA ILE A 201 -29.52 -2.38 -22.27
C ILE A 201 -29.64 -2.79 -20.80
N ALA A 202 -28.54 -2.67 -20.05
CA ALA A 202 -28.58 -2.90 -18.61
C ALA A 202 -29.61 -1.92 -17.98
N PRO A 203 -30.59 -2.40 -17.19
CA PRO A 203 -31.53 -1.50 -16.56
C PRO A 203 -30.77 -0.53 -15.64
N ASN A 204 -31.00 0.77 -15.82
CA ASN A 204 -30.59 1.82 -14.89
C ASN A 204 -31.26 1.54 -13.54
N ASN A 205 -30.60 0.81 -12.65
CA ASN A 205 -31.11 0.51 -11.32
C ASN A 205 -30.40 1.34 -10.26
N THR A 206 -30.95 2.53 -10.00
CA THR A 206 -31.24 2.92 -8.62
C THR A 206 -32.38 2.05 -8.09
N ASN A 207 -32.06 0.85 -7.62
CA ASN A 207 -32.76 0.19 -6.51
C ASN A 207 -31.99 -1.07 -6.08
N PRO A 208 -31.89 -1.33 -4.78
CA PRO A 208 -31.00 -2.34 -4.23
C PRO A 208 -31.54 -3.73 -4.56
N SER A 209 -30.68 -4.58 -5.10
CA SER A 209 -30.97 -6.00 -5.30
C SER A 209 -31.48 -6.60 -3.99
N LYS A 210 -32.67 -7.21 -4.05
CA LYS A 210 -33.17 -8.09 -2.98
C LYS A 210 -32.14 -9.21 -2.75
N ASN A 211 -31.36 -9.06 -1.70
CA ASN A 211 -30.41 -10.04 -1.20
C ASN A 211 -31.17 -11.31 -0.80
N SER A 212 -31.09 -12.37 -1.60
CA SER A 212 -31.32 -13.75 -1.14
C SER A 212 -30.12 -14.29 -0.33
N THR A 213 -29.00 -13.56 -0.27
CA THR A 213 -27.78 -13.90 0.47
C THR A 213 -27.85 -13.60 1.97
N SER A 214 -28.82 -12.79 2.42
CA SER A 214 -28.92 -12.34 3.81
C SER A 214 -29.25 -13.48 4.78
N TYR A 215 -30.10 -14.43 4.39
CA TYR A 215 -30.50 -15.54 5.26
C TYR A 215 -29.36 -16.56 5.47
N LEU A 216 -28.54 -16.84 4.47
CA LEU A 216 -27.42 -17.78 4.58
C LEU A 216 -26.27 -17.23 5.43
N VAL A 217 -26.00 -15.92 5.35
CA VAL A 217 -25.02 -15.24 6.22
C VAL A 217 -25.52 -15.16 7.66
N ILE A 218 -26.81 -14.90 7.87
CA ILE A 218 -27.44 -14.96 9.20
C ILE A 218 -27.35 -16.38 9.76
N VAL A 219 -27.57 -17.42 8.95
CA VAL A 219 -27.41 -18.82 9.38
C VAL A 219 -25.96 -19.14 9.71
N ALA A 220 -24.98 -18.69 8.91
CA ALA A 220 -23.56 -18.87 9.22
C ALA A 220 -23.13 -18.14 10.51
N LEU A 221 -23.62 -16.91 10.72
CA LEU A 221 -23.39 -16.14 11.95
C LEU A 221 -24.10 -16.77 13.16
N LEU A 222 -25.31 -17.30 12.98
CA LEU A 222 -26.04 -18.04 14.00
C LEU A 222 -25.35 -19.36 14.33
N ILE A 223 -24.78 -20.06 13.36
CA ILE A 223 -23.97 -21.27 13.59
C ILE A 223 -22.69 -20.89 14.36
N LEU A 224 -22.00 -19.82 13.98
CA LEU A 224 -20.80 -19.35 14.69
C LEU A 224 -21.12 -18.91 16.12
N ALA A 225 -22.24 -18.19 16.32
CA ALA A 225 -22.73 -17.75 17.61
C ALA A 225 -23.23 -18.92 18.46
N CYS A 226 -23.94 -19.89 17.87
CA CYS A 226 -24.39 -21.11 18.55
C CYS A 226 -23.20 -22.00 18.92
N VAL A 227 -22.17 -22.10 18.09
CA VAL A 227 -20.91 -22.78 18.42
C VAL A 227 -20.16 -22.04 19.52
N LEU A 228 -20.09 -20.70 19.46
CA LEU A 228 -19.49 -19.89 20.51
C LEU A 228 -20.25 -20.04 21.83
N VAL A 229 -21.58 -19.96 21.83
CA VAL A 229 -22.45 -20.15 22.99
C VAL A 229 -22.44 -21.59 23.49
N PHE A 230 -22.36 -22.58 22.61
CA PHE A 230 -22.22 -23.99 22.96
C PHE A 230 -20.86 -24.26 23.61
N VAL A 231 -19.77 -23.76 23.04
CA VAL A 231 -18.42 -23.87 23.62
C VAL A 231 -18.31 -23.09 24.94
N LEU A 232 -18.92 -21.90 25.03
CA LEU A 232 -19.01 -21.13 26.27
C LEU A 232 -19.87 -21.87 27.31
N SER A 233 -21.01 -22.45 26.93
CA SER A 233 -21.90 -23.20 27.84
C SER A 233 -21.29 -24.53 28.28
N LEU A 234 -20.48 -25.20 27.45
CA LEU A 234 -19.66 -26.35 27.84
C LEU A 234 -18.52 -25.94 28.77
N TYR A 235 -17.93 -24.76 28.57
CA TYR A 235 -16.90 -24.19 29.46
C TYR A 235 -17.48 -23.73 30.82
N PHE A 236 -18.74 -23.27 30.82
CA PHE A 236 -19.45 -22.84 32.04
C PHE A 236 -20.29 -23.94 32.70
N LYS A 237 -20.48 -25.09 32.06
CA LYS A 237 -21.04 -26.29 32.72
C LYS A 237 -20.02 -26.83 33.72
N GLY A 238 -20.25 -26.52 35.00
CA GLY A 238 -19.54 -27.12 36.14
C GLY A 238 -18.52 -26.24 36.85
N LYS A 239 -18.35 -24.95 36.49
CA LYS A 239 -17.44 -24.01 37.20
C LYS A 239 -17.99 -22.58 37.38
N THR A 240 -19.30 -22.45 37.60
CA THR A 240 -19.97 -21.16 37.84
C THR A 240 -20.47 -20.89 39.28
N PRO A 241 -19.65 -21.02 40.35
CA PRO A 241 -19.98 -20.39 41.64
C PRO A 241 -19.69 -18.88 41.72
N TRP A 242 -18.92 -18.31 40.78
CA TRP A 242 -18.44 -16.92 40.86
C TRP A 242 -19.42 -15.86 40.31
N LEU A 243 -20.27 -16.20 39.34
CA LEU A 243 -21.25 -15.26 38.77
C LEU A 243 -22.36 -14.91 39.78
N ASN A 244 -22.80 -15.85 40.63
CA ASN A 244 -23.77 -15.57 41.69
C ASN A 244 -23.18 -14.79 42.89
N ARG A 245 -21.86 -14.84 43.10
CA ARG A 245 -21.16 -13.93 44.04
C ARG A 245 -20.89 -12.54 43.45
N PHE A 246 -21.14 -12.35 42.15
CA PHE A 246 -20.86 -11.09 41.49
C PHE A 246 -21.88 -9.99 41.88
N PHE A 247 -23.11 -10.39 42.22
CA PHE A 247 -24.26 -9.49 42.45
C PHE A 247 -24.70 -9.30 43.91
N ARG A 248 -24.09 -9.97 44.90
CA ARG A 248 -24.42 -9.74 46.32
C ARG A 248 -23.34 -8.89 46.99
N GLY A 249 -23.63 -7.59 47.09
CA GLY A 249 -22.89 -6.68 47.96
C GLY A 249 -23.28 -6.92 49.42
N ASN A 250 -22.28 -7.07 50.28
CA ASN A 250 -22.35 -6.69 51.68
C ASN A 250 -20.92 -6.38 52.15
N THR A 251 -20.72 -5.13 52.54
CA THR A 251 -19.46 -4.56 53.07
C THR A 251 -19.48 -4.61 54.59
N PRO A 252 -18.48 -5.22 55.25
CA PRO A 252 -18.15 -4.89 56.63
C PRO A 252 -17.08 -3.78 56.66
N ALA A 253 -17.21 -2.85 57.60
CA ALA A 253 -16.20 -1.86 57.95
C ALA A 253 -15.11 -2.49 58.84
N ILE A 254 -13.83 -2.09 58.74
CA ILE A 254 -12.82 -2.14 59.83
C ILE A 254 -11.51 -1.40 59.48
N SER A 255 -11.08 -0.62 60.48
CA SER A 255 -9.77 -0.09 60.96
C SER A 255 -8.68 0.51 60.06
N SER A 256 -7.97 1.47 60.65
CA SER A 256 -7.16 2.55 60.08
C SER A 256 -5.65 2.30 59.92
N ASP A 257 -5.13 1.08 60.16
CA ASP A 257 -3.68 0.88 60.34
C ASP A 257 -2.87 0.46 59.08
N VAL A 258 -3.44 0.52 57.87
CA VAL A 258 -2.80 -0.06 56.65
C VAL A 258 -2.12 0.99 55.74
N LYS A 259 -2.00 2.25 56.14
CA LYS A 259 -1.50 3.35 55.27
C LYS A 259 -0.03 3.23 54.81
N ASN A 260 0.80 2.36 55.37
CA ASN A 260 2.27 2.37 55.18
C ASN A 260 2.88 1.27 54.28
N LYS A 261 2.15 0.60 53.37
CA LYS A 261 2.72 -0.46 52.51
C LYS A 261 2.30 -0.41 51.02
N LEU A 262 2.30 0.76 50.39
CA LEU A 262 2.17 0.83 48.91
C LEU A 262 3.56 0.92 48.25
N PRO A 263 3.91 0.00 47.32
CA PRO A 263 5.20 0.03 46.65
C PRO A 263 5.34 1.31 45.80
N SER A 264 6.46 2.02 45.96
CA SER A 264 6.78 3.20 45.16
C SER A 264 6.96 2.83 43.68
N ARG A 265 6.49 3.70 42.79
CA ARG A 265 6.63 3.58 41.32
C ARG A 265 8.09 3.33 40.93
N ARG A 266 8.36 2.35 40.06
CA ARG A 266 9.73 1.96 39.70
C ARG A 266 10.23 2.87 38.57
N GLY A 267 10.81 4.01 38.95
CA GLY A 267 11.42 4.94 37.99
C GLY A 267 12.36 4.23 37.02
N LEU A 268 12.32 4.62 35.73
CA LEU A 268 13.31 4.15 34.76
C LEU A 268 14.69 4.62 35.21
N LYS A 269 15.62 3.69 35.39
CA LYS A 269 17.01 3.99 35.73
C LYS A 269 17.84 3.96 34.46
N LEU A 270 18.30 5.13 34.04
CA LEU A 270 19.33 5.31 33.01
C LEU A 270 20.60 5.74 33.72
N ASP A 271 21.69 5.02 33.51
CA ASP A 271 23.00 5.44 34.00
C ASP A 271 23.81 6.16 32.91
N ARG A 272 25.02 6.61 33.26
CA ARG A 272 25.89 7.33 32.32
C ARG A 272 26.23 6.50 31.09
N THR A 273 26.30 5.17 31.22
CA THR A 273 26.54 4.28 30.07
C THR A 273 25.33 4.23 29.15
N ASP A 274 24.11 4.16 29.69
CA ASP A 274 22.89 4.24 28.89
C ASP A 274 22.87 5.53 28.04
N LEU A 275 23.19 6.67 28.66
CA LEU A 275 23.26 7.96 27.97
C LEU A 275 24.37 8.01 26.92
N ALA A 276 25.55 7.46 27.21
CA ALA A 276 26.66 7.38 26.26
C ALA A 276 26.33 6.50 25.04
N ILE A 277 25.69 5.34 25.25
CA ILE A 277 25.26 4.45 24.17
C ILE A 277 24.21 5.15 23.30
N MET A 278 23.18 5.74 23.90
CA MET A 278 22.16 6.49 23.16
C MET A 278 22.78 7.64 22.37
N GLY A 279 23.64 8.45 22.99
CA GLY A 279 24.32 9.57 22.34
C GLY A 279 25.18 9.12 21.16
N ALA A 280 25.98 8.06 21.33
CA ALA A 280 26.80 7.50 20.27
C ALA A 280 25.95 6.95 19.11
N MET A 281 24.91 6.16 19.41
CA MET A 281 24.01 5.61 18.38
C MET A 281 23.29 6.71 17.60
N SER A 282 22.76 7.71 18.31
CA SER A 282 22.10 8.87 17.68
C SER A 282 23.07 9.67 16.83
N LEU A 283 24.31 9.92 17.28
CA LEU A 283 25.31 10.66 16.53
C LEU A 283 25.75 9.91 15.26
N ILE A 284 26.02 8.61 15.38
CA ILE A 284 26.37 7.76 14.24
C ILE A 284 25.24 7.75 13.23
N TYR A 285 24.00 7.50 13.68
CA TYR A 285 22.84 7.50 12.79
C TYR A 285 22.59 8.88 12.17
N LEU A 286 22.75 9.97 12.93
CA LEU A 286 22.63 11.33 12.41
C LEU A 286 23.62 11.56 11.27
N CYS A 287 24.89 11.17 11.41
CA CYS A 287 25.87 11.30 10.33
C CYS A 287 25.46 10.53 9.07
N ILE A 288 24.98 9.29 9.23
CA ILE A 288 24.49 8.45 8.13
C ILE A 288 23.24 9.05 7.47
N ALA A 289 22.31 9.56 8.28
CA ALA A 289 21.04 10.10 7.82
C ALA A 289 21.19 11.47 7.12
N LEU A 290 22.14 12.30 7.56
CA LEU A 290 22.43 13.61 6.96
C LEU A 290 23.30 13.50 5.69
N TYR A 291 24.04 12.41 5.52
CA TYR A 291 24.89 12.23 4.35
C TYR A 291 24.07 12.27 3.06
N ASN A 292 24.37 13.24 2.19
CA ASN A 292 23.63 13.53 0.96
C ASN A 292 22.12 13.69 1.19
N LEU A 293 21.71 14.42 2.24
CA LEU A 293 20.28 14.63 2.50
C LEU A 293 19.64 15.54 1.44
N GLY A 294 20.39 16.52 0.96
CA GLY A 294 19.98 17.49 -0.05
C GLY A 294 20.96 18.65 -0.08
N ASP A 295 20.95 19.41 -1.17
CA ASP A 295 21.76 20.61 -1.33
C ASP A 295 21.18 21.78 -0.52
N LEU A 296 22.08 22.69 -0.15
CA LEU A 296 21.80 23.92 0.57
C LEU A 296 21.64 25.14 -0.36
N LYS A 297 21.75 24.93 -1.67
CA LYS A 297 21.71 26.00 -2.67
C LYS A 297 20.72 25.62 -3.76
N VAL A 298 19.73 26.49 -3.98
CA VAL A 298 18.85 26.48 -5.15
C VAL A 298 18.49 27.93 -5.51
N PRO A 299 18.05 28.21 -6.74
CA PRO A 299 17.53 29.53 -7.10
C PRO A 299 16.30 29.95 -6.29
N VAL A 300 16.26 31.19 -5.82
CA VAL A 300 15.23 31.75 -4.93
C VAL A 300 14.62 33.05 -5.42
N THR A 301 15.30 33.79 -6.30
CA THR A 301 14.69 34.92 -7.00
C THR A 301 13.71 34.39 -8.04
N SER A 302 12.72 35.17 -8.42
CA SER A 302 11.69 34.73 -9.38
C SER A 302 11.39 35.83 -10.38
N TRP A 303 11.18 35.43 -11.62
CA TRP A 303 10.56 36.20 -12.67
C TRP A 303 9.20 35.58 -13.03
N GLU A 304 8.20 36.42 -13.21
CA GLU A 304 6.85 36.01 -13.57
C GLU A 304 6.39 36.75 -14.81
N PRO A 305 6.03 36.04 -15.90
CA PRO A 305 5.41 36.67 -17.05
C PRO A 305 4.00 37.16 -16.69
N SER A 306 3.63 38.34 -17.15
CA SER A 306 2.32 38.93 -16.88
C SER A 306 1.27 38.42 -17.86
N ALA A 307 1.60 38.28 -19.15
CA ALA A 307 0.62 37.96 -20.20
C ALA A 307 1.20 37.11 -21.35
N PRO A 308 0.37 36.31 -22.05
CA PRO A 308 0.77 35.71 -23.32
C PRO A 308 1.11 36.77 -24.37
N GLY A 309 2.11 36.49 -25.21
CA GLY A 309 2.63 37.40 -26.24
C GLY A 309 3.78 38.30 -25.78
N GLU A 310 4.05 38.35 -24.47
CA GLU A 310 5.27 38.94 -23.93
C GLU A 310 6.51 38.24 -24.52
N SER A 311 7.61 38.98 -24.67
CA SER A 311 8.88 38.41 -25.16
C SER A 311 10.11 39.19 -24.71
N PHE A 312 11.26 38.52 -24.73
CA PHE A 312 12.57 39.14 -24.53
C PHE A 312 13.64 38.41 -25.34
N THR A 313 14.65 39.15 -25.79
CA THR A 313 15.79 38.62 -26.55
C THR A 313 17.06 38.79 -25.72
N ILE A 314 17.86 37.73 -25.66
CA ILE A 314 19.17 37.73 -25.03
C ILE A 314 20.29 37.59 -26.06
N ASP A 315 21.41 38.22 -25.78
CA ASP A 315 22.69 38.08 -26.47
C ASP A 315 23.61 37.19 -25.63
N LEU A 316 24.15 36.15 -26.25
CA LEU A 316 25.11 35.20 -25.68
C LEU A 316 26.55 35.74 -25.73
N GLY A 317 26.78 36.86 -26.44
CA GLY A 317 28.07 37.53 -26.58
C GLY A 317 28.99 36.92 -27.64
N ARG A 318 28.73 35.67 -28.06
CA ARG A 318 29.41 34.98 -29.16
C ARG A 318 28.50 33.93 -29.79
N ASP A 319 28.81 33.55 -31.02
CA ASP A 319 28.21 32.36 -31.63
C ASP A 319 28.57 31.11 -30.82
N THR A 320 27.53 30.37 -30.43
CA THR A 320 27.63 29.25 -29.52
C THR A 320 26.81 28.07 -30.01
N ASN A 321 27.41 26.88 -30.01
CA ASN A 321 26.72 25.63 -30.28
C ASN A 321 25.95 25.18 -29.03
N LEU A 322 24.63 25.26 -29.09
CA LEU A 322 23.78 24.96 -27.93
C LEU A 322 23.64 23.46 -27.71
N SER A 323 23.67 23.03 -26.45
CA SER A 323 23.38 21.66 -26.04
C SER A 323 22.04 21.56 -25.31
N ARG A 324 21.86 22.38 -24.28
CA ARG A 324 20.69 22.32 -23.40
C ARG A 324 20.32 23.69 -22.86
N ILE A 325 19.03 23.88 -22.63
CA ILE A 325 18.50 24.99 -21.85
C ILE A 325 17.89 24.43 -20.58
N TYR A 326 18.47 24.81 -19.45
CA TYR A 326 18.01 24.46 -18.12
C TYR A 326 17.13 25.57 -17.57
N TYR A 327 16.14 25.17 -16.78
CA TYR A 327 15.27 26.10 -16.09
C TYR A 327 14.92 25.57 -14.70
N TYR A 328 14.86 26.47 -13.72
CA TYR A 328 14.35 26.18 -12.39
C TYR A 328 13.04 26.92 -12.20
N SER A 329 12.00 26.21 -11.79
CA SER A 329 10.66 26.78 -11.66
C SER A 329 10.27 27.01 -10.20
N GLY A 330 9.81 28.22 -9.88
CA GLY A 330 9.27 28.57 -8.57
C GLY A 330 7.75 28.34 -8.48
N LEU A 331 7.18 28.60 -7.31
CA LEU A 331 5.72 28.60 -7.14
C LEU A 331 5.10 29.85 -7.79
N GLY A 332 5.63 31.02 -7.47
CA GLY A 332 5.13 32.33 -7.91
C GLY A 332 3.95 32.87 -7.10
N SER A 333 3.42 34.02 -7.52
CA SER A 333 2.30 34.74 -6.88
C SER A 333 0.93 34.09 -7.13
N THR A 334 0.80 33.31 -8.20
CA THR A 334 -0.42 32.57 -8.57
C THR A 334 -0.27 31.08 -8.27
N LYS A 335 -1.27 30.49 -7.60
CA LYS A 335 -1.25 29.04 -7.27
C LYS A 335 -1.28 28.11 -8.50
N ASN A 336 -1.80 28.61 -9.62
CA ASN A 336 -1.96 27.87 -10.86
C ASN A 336 -0.70 27.98 -11.71
N ALA A 337 0.03 26.88 -11.80
CA ALA A 337 1.45 26.82 -12.09
C ALA A 337 1.81 26.58 -13.57
N TYR A 338 0.87 26.71 -14.51
CA TYR A 338 1.17 26.44 -15.91
C TYR A 338 1.78 27.68 -16.57
N SER A 339 2.96 27.51 -17.15
CA SER A 339 3.57 28.51 -18.03
C SER A 339 4.31 27.82 -19.14
N LYS A 340 4.25 28.44 -20.32
CA LYS A 340 4.83 27.91 -21.54
C LYS A 340 5.64 29.00 -22.22
N LEU A 341 6.93 28.75 -22.38
CA LEU A 341 7.86 29.61 -23.08
C LEU A 341 8.31 28.91 -24.35
N ARG A 342 8.20 29.61 -25.46
CA ARG A 342 8.78 29.23 -26.73
C ARG A 342 10.14 29.91 -26.86
N VAL A 343 11.16 29.14 -27.18
CA VAL A 343 12.51 29.63 -27.40
C VAL A 343 12.80 29.59 -28.89
N GLU A 344 13.27 30.70 -29.43
CA GLU A 344 13.68 30.88 -30.82
C GLU A 344 15.15 31.29 -30.88
N TYR A 345 15.85 30.91 -31.96
CA TYR A 345 17.25 31.25 -32.21
C TYR A 345 17.39 32.16 -33.44
N LEU A 346 18.44 32.98 -33.45
CA LEU A 346 18.78 33.82 -34.59
C LEU A 346 19.44 33.00 -35.71
N LYS A 347 18.90 33.07 -36.91
CA LYS A 347 19.47 32.45 -38.11
C LYS A 347 20.43 33.38 -38.84
N GLU A 348 21.19 32.82 -39.77
CA GLU A 348 22.09 33.56 -40.67
C GLU A 348 21.36 34.64 -41.51
N ASP A 349 20.08 34.42 -41.86
CA ASP A 349 19.25 35.37 -42.60
C ASP A 349 18.65 36.49 -41.73
N HIS A 350 19.10 36.61 -40.48
CA HIS A 350 18.60 37.51 -39.45
C HIS A 350 17.13 37.29 -39.05
N SER A 351 16.50 36.18 -39.46
CA SER A 351 15.19 35.77 -38.98
C SER A 351 15.30 34.87 -37.73
N PHE A 352 14.21 34.75 -36.97
CA PHE A 352 14.14 33.86 -35.81
C PHE A 352 13.49 32.53 -36.18
N GLY A 353 14.13 31.42 -35.80
CA GLY A 353 13.62 30.06 -35.96
C GLY A 353 13.26 29.43 -34.62
N HIS A 354 12.28 28.51 -34.61
CA HIS A 354 11.95 27.76 -33.40
C HIS A 354 13.12 26.86 -32.95
N LEU A 355 13.49 26.94 -31.67
CA LEU A 355 14.53 26.12 -31.05
C LEU A 355 13.93 25.04 -30.16
N ALA A 356 13.15 25.45 -29.16
CA ALA A 356 12.62 24.58 -28.12
C ALA A 356 11.38 25.17 -27.46
N THR A 357 10.68 24.36 -26.66
CA THR A 357 9.54 24.77 -25.86
C THR A 357 9.74 24.34 -24.41
N ILE A 358 9.73 25.31 -23.49
CA ILE A 358 9.82 25.09 -22.04
C ILE A 358 8.41 25.12 -21.45
N GLU A 359 8.03 24.07 -20.75
CA GLU A 359 6.75 23.96 -20.06
C GLU A 359 6.98 23.74 -18.56
N LYS A 360 6.47 24.66 -17.74
CA LYS A 360 6.51 24.53 -16.29
C LYS A 360 5.56 23.43 -15.84
N LYS A 361 6.11 22.23 -15.62
CA LYS A 361 5.39 21.04 -15.13
C LYS A 361 5.62 20.81 -13.64
N ASN A 362 6.86 21.01 -13.21
CA ASN A 362 7.28 20.83 -11.83
C ASN A 362 7.69 22.17 -11.21
N ILE A 363 7.92 22.17 -9.89
CA ILE A 363 8.42 23.33 -9.14
C ILE A 363 9.49 22.87 -8.17
N PHE A 364 10.39 23.80 -7.81
CA PHE A 364 11.50 23.58 -6.91
C PHE A 364 12.38 22.38 -7.32
N ILE A 365 12.65 22.29 -8.62
CA ILE A 365 13.52 21.31 -9.27
C ILE A 365 14.09 21.91 -10.55
N TRP A 366 15.34 21.58 -10.87
CA TRP A 366 15.96 21.84 -12.15
C TRP A 366 15.42 20.88 -13.22
N GLU A 367 14.97 21.45 -14.33
CA GLU A 367 14.60 20.70 -15.54
C GLU A 367 15.39 21.26 -16.73
N TYR A 368 15.40 20.52 -17.84
CA TYR A 368 16.07 20.94 -19.05
C TYR A 368 15.33 20.47 -20.30
N VAL A 369 15.60 21.17 -21.39
CA VAL A 369 15.23 20.77 -22.75
C VAL A 369 16.51 20.64 -23.58
N ASP A 370 16.64 19.52 -24.30
CA ASP A 370 17.71 19.33 -25.27
C ASP A 370 17.47 20.23 -26.48
N THR A 371 18.53 20.87 -26.98
CA THR A 371 18.47 21.71 -28.18
C THR A 371 19.06 20.98 -29.38
N PRO A 372 18.55 21.22 -30.60
CA PRO A 372 19.26 20.79 -31.82
C PRO A 372 20.64 21.48 -31.89
N PRO A 373 21.65 20.86 -32.54
CA PRO A 373 23.02 21.36 -32.60
C PRO A 373 23.12 22.55 -33.57
N ILE A 374 22.69 23.71 -33.10
CA ILE A 374 22.61 24.94 -33.87
C ILE A 374 23.55 25.97 -33.23
N SER A 375 24.36 26.62 -34.07
CA SER A 375 25.17 27.77 -33.67
C SER A 375 24.33 29.04 -33.72
N THR A 376 24.26 29.78 -32.62
CA THR A 376 23.58 31.08 -32.56
C THR A 376 24.27 32.00 -31.56
N SER A 377 24.16 33.31 -31.77
CA SER A 377 24.58 34.35 -30.83
C SER A 377 23.42 34.94 -30.02
N GLN A 378 22.17 34.72 -30.43
CA GLN A 378 20.99 35.28 -29.76
C GLN A 378 19.88 34.27 -29.60
N LEU A 379 19.13 34.41 -28.50
CA LEU A 379 17.90 33.65 -28.23
C LEU A 379 16.76 34.59 -27.89
N ARG A 380 15.59 34.31 -28.44
CA ARG A 380 14.34 35.01 -28.14
C ARG A 380 13.39 34.09 -27.39
N PHE A 381 12.89 34.56 -26.26
CA PHE A 381 11.90 33.88 -25.43
C PHE A 381 10.55 34.54 -25.64
N ILE A 382 9.53 33.76 -25.98
CA ILE A 382 8.16 34.21 -26.23
C ILE A 382 7.22 33.46 -25.29
N ILE A 383 6.33 34.19 -24.63
CA ILE A 383 5.45 33.64 -23.61
C ILE A 383 4.16 33.21 -24.30
N ASP A 384 3.94 31.90 -24.42
CA ASP A 384 2.72 31.33 -25.00
C ASP A 384 1.59 31.19 -23.97
N ALA A 385 1.96 30.99 -22.70
CA ALA A 385 1.02 30.97 -21.58
C ALA A 385 1.70 31.52 -20.32
N SER A 386 1.05 32.49 -19.65
CA SER A 386 1.50 33.06 -18.39
C SER A 386 0.78 32.46 -17.18
N GLY A 387 1.42 32.50 -16.01
CA GLY A 387 0.81 32.04 -14.75
C GLY A 387 1.75 31.42 -13.72
N GLY A 388 3.03 31.21 -14.04
CA GLY A 388 3.99 30.52 -13.18
C GLY A 388 5.36 31.19 -13.20
N ALA A 389 6.02 31.16 -12.05
CA ALA A 389 7.34 31.74 -11.88
C ALA A 389 8.47 30.83 -12.39
N PHE A 390 9.47 31.45 -12.99
CA PHE A 390 10.77 30.86 -13.27
C PHE A 390 11.80 31.56 -12.39
N ASN A 391 12.61 30.79 -11.68
CA ASN A 391 13.63 31.33 -10.81
C ASN A 391 14.97 31.51 -11.49
N GLU A 392 15.28 30.71 -12.50
CA GLU A 392 16.59 30.75 -13.15
C GLU A 392 16.53 30.06 -14.51
N ILE A 393 17.29 30.55 -15.48
CA ILE A 393 17.55 29.93 -16.78
C ILE A 393 19.07 29.85 -16.97
N ALA A 394 19.54 28.64 -17.25
CA ALA A 394 20.95 28.37 -17.54
C ALA A 394 21.06 27.76 -18.94
N ILE A 395 21.90 28.36 -19.78
CA ILE A 395 22.11 27.89 -21.16
C ILE A 395 23.49 27.26 -21.22
N VAL A 396 23.57 26.03 -21.72
CA VAL A 396 24.81 25.25 -21.75
C VAL A 396 25.19 24.93 -23.19
N GLU A 397 26.45 25.19 -23.52
CA GLU A 397 27.05 24.86 -24.80
C GLU A 397 27.49 23.40 -24.88
N GLU A 398 27.59 22.88 -26.11
CA GLU A 398 28.07 21.53 -26.37
C GLU A 398 29.48 21.31 -25.79
N GLY A 399 29.65 20.23 -25.02
CA GLY A 399 30.90 19.89 -24.36
C GLY A 399 31.18 20.62 -23.03
N SER A 400 30.30 21.54 -22.61
CA SER A 400 30.39 22.23 -21.32
C SER A 400 29.45 21.64 -20.27
N THR A 401 29.84 21.74 -18.99
CA THR A 401 28.99 21.43 -17.83
C THR A 401 28.63 22.68 -17.01
N VAL A 402 28.97 23.86 -17.52
CA VAL A 402 28.79 25.17 -16.85
C VAL A 402 27.98 26.07 -17.79
N PRO A 403 27.07 26.91 -17.25
CA PRO A 403 26.28 27.83 -18.07
C PRO A 403 27.16 28.90 -18.74
N ILE A 404 26.66 29.43 -19.85
CA ILE A 404 27.26 30.57 -20.55
C ILE A 404 27.15 31.82 -19.65
N GLU A 405 28.30 32.45 -19.39
CA GLU A 405 28.38 33.69 -18.62
C GLU A 405 28.23 34.93 -19.52
N GLY A 406 27.87 36.07 -18.92
CA GLY A 406 27.86 37.36 -19.61
C GLY A 406 26.64 37.61 -20.50
N ILE A 407 25.56 36.83 -20.33
CA ILE A 407 24.28 37.00 -21.04
C ILE A 407 23.71 38.40 -20.82
N ARG A 408 23.29 39.06 -21.91
CA ARG A 408 22.66 40.40 -21.85
C ARG A 408 21.29 40.39 -22.48
N VAL A 409 20.30 40.97 -21.80
CA VAL A 409 18.99 41.25 -22.42
C VAL A 409 19.13 42.47 -23.34
N ILE A 410 18.92 42.28 -24.64
CA ILE A 410 19.08 43.32 -25.66
C ILE A 410 17.75 43.93 -26.11
N GLU A 411 16.66 43.15 -26.07
CA GLU A 411 15.32 43.60 -26.44
C GLU A 411 14.29 42.97 -25.50
N HIS A 412 13.20 43.69 -25.21
CA HIS A 412 12.08 43.14 -24.45
C HIS A 412 10.79 43.87 -24.79
N ASN A 413 9.70 43.11 -24.86
CA ASN A 413 8.33 43.58 -24.91
C ASN A 413 7.58 42.92 -23.75
N LEU A 414 7.66 43.55 -22.58
CA LEU A 414 7.15 43.05 -21.30
C LEU A 414 6.35 44.15 -20.60
N ASP A 415 5.31 43.76 -19.87
CA ASP A 415 4.67 44.63 -18.90
C ASP A 415 5.65 45.06 -17.79
N GLN A 416 5.38 46.20 -17.16
CA GLN A 416 6.29 46.82 -16.21
C GLN A 416 6.66 45.87 -15.05
N LYS A 417 5.70 45.10 -14.54
CA LYS A 417 5.93 44.15 -13.45
C LYS A 417 6.91 43.02 -13.85
N ALA A 418 6.72 42.44 -15.04
CA ALA A 418 7.59 41.38 -15.55
C ALA A 418 8.97 41.94 -15.92
N LYS A 419 9.03 43.17 -16.43
CA LYS A 419 10.26 43.87 -16.76
C LYS A 419 11.17 44.10 -15.54
N ASP A 420 10.61 44.54 -14.42
CA ASP A 420 11.38 44.88 -13.21
C ASP A 420 12.14 43.67 -12.60
N THR A 421 11.67 42.46 -12.90
CA THR A 421 12.21 41.20 -12.36
C THR A 421 12.91 40.33 -13.40
N LEU A 422 13.01 40.75 -14.68
CA LEU A 422 13.58 39.94 -15.76
C LEU A 422 15.02 39.49 -15.50
N LYS A 423 15.82 40.35 -14.85
CA LYS A 423 17.20 40.04 -14.47
C LYS A 423 17.32 38.82 -13.54
N ASN A 424 16.24 38.48 -12.82
CA ASN A 424 16.21 37.35 -11.90
C ASN A 424 16.29 36.00 -12.63
N LEU A 425 16.18 35.97 -13.96
CA LEU A 425 16.32 34.74 -14.75
C LEU A 425 17.77 34.32 -14.97
N PHE A 426 18.75 35.17 -14.63
CA PHE A 426 20.16 34.98 -14.96
C PHE A 426 21.10 35.42 -13.82
N ASP A 427 20.59 35.59 -12.59
CA ASP A 427 21.34 36.19 -11.48
C ASP A 427 21.95 35.19 -10.48
N GLU A 428 21.59 33.91 -10.55
CA GLU A 428 21.99 32.86 -9.59
C GLU A 428 22.62 31.64 -10.27
N HIS A 429 23.37 31.84 -11.38
CA HIS A 429 24.14 30.78 -12.08
C HIS A 429 25.11 30.01 -11.18
N ASP A 430 25.57 30.59 -10.06
CA ASP A 430 26.40 29.89 -9.07
C ASP A 430 25.67 28.74 -8.34
N LYS A 431 24.34 28.66 -8.48
CA LYS A 431 23.46 27.61 -7.91
C LYS A 431 23.02 26.58 -8.96
N PHE A 432 23.54 26.66 -10.17
CA PHE A 432 23.23 25.76 -11.26
C PHE A 432 23.65 24.31 -10.95
N ALA A 433 22.81 23.36 -11.33
CA ALA A 433 23.10 21.93 -11.25
C ALA A 433 22.97 21.29 -12.64
N PHE A 434 24.10 20.93 -13.25
CA PHE A 434 24.16 20.33 -14.59
C PHE A 434 23.44 18.98 -14.70
N ALA A 435 23.57 18.14 -13.67
CA ALA A 435 22.87 16.86 -13.55
C ALA A 435 21.85 16.93 -12.40
N PRO A 436 20.61 17.40 -12.66
CA PRO A 436 19.57 17.49 -11.65
C PRO A 436 19.30 16.14 -11.00
N SER A 437 19.24 16.13 -9.67
CA SER A 437 19.03 14.90 -8.91
C SER A 437 18.15 15.12 -7.68
N TYR A 438 17.93 14.07 -6.90
CA TYR A 438 17.26 14.19 -5.61
C TYR A 438 17.93 15.23 -4.68
N MET A 439 19.23 15.54 -4.90
CA MET A 439 19.95 16.54 -4.11
C MET A 439 19.44 17.97 -4.33
N ASN A 440 18.98 18.31 -5.53
CA ASN A 440 18.67 19.70 -5.91
C ASN A 440 17.21 19.90 -6.35
N GLY A 441 16.34 18.92 -6.10
CA GLY A 441 14.94 19.02 -6.48
C GLY A 441 14.00 18.17 -5.63
N MET A 442 12.72 18.53 -5.70
CA MET A 442 11.64 17.72 -5.14
C MET A 442 11.47 16.41 -5.91
N TYR A 443 11.16 15.35 -5.19
CA TYR A 443 10.73 14.09 -5.79
C TYR A 443 9.55 13.48 -5.02
N PHE A 444 8.77 12.65 -5.70
CA PHE A 444 7.61 11.97 -5.11
C PHE A 444 6.68 12.96 -4.36
N ASP A 445 6.23 12.62 -3.15
CA ASP A 445 5.27 13.39 -2.37
C ASP A 445 5.82 14.70 -1.76
N GLU A 446 7.09 15.06 -1.99
CA GLU A 446 7.65 16.34 -1.51
C GLU A 446 6.92 17.54 -2.14
N ILE A 447 6.47 17.40 -3.39
CA ILE A 447 5.66 18.40 -4.10
C ILE A 447 4.36 18.77 -3.37
N TYR A 448 3.83 17.86 -2.55
CA TYR A 448 2.61 18.10 -1.79
C TYR A 448 2.93 18.69 -0.41
N HIS A 449 3.85 18.07 0.32
CA HIS A 449 4.08 18.41 1.72
C HIS A 449 5.03 19.59 1.92
N ALA A 450 6.15 19.64 1.19
CA ALA A 450 7.10 20.74 1.28
C ALA A 450 6.53 22.01 0.63
N ARG A 451 5.77 21.88 -0.47
CA ARG A 451 5.00 23.00 -1.04
C ARG A 451 4.00 23.57 -0.04
N ALA A 452 3.18 22.72 0.59
CA ALA A 452 2.21 23.21 1.58
C ALA A 452 2.89 23.89 2.78
N ALA A 453 4.07 23.39 3.18
CA ALA A 453 4.89 24.03 4.20
C ALA A 453 5.39 25.43 3.76
N PHE A 454 5.82 25.58 2.50
CA PHE A 454 6.17 26.86 1.90
C PHE A 454 4.97 27.82 1.84
N GLU A 455 3.80 27.33 1.43
CA GLU A 455 2.55 28.11 1.38
C GLU A 455 2.16 28.63 2.78
N HIS A 456 2.28 27.81 3.82
CA HIS A 456 2.05 28.26 5.20
C HIS A 456 2.99 29.39 5.63
N ILE A 457 4.27 29.34 5.26
CA ILE A 457 5.25 30.39 5.58
C ILE A 457 4.88 31.73 4.91
N HIS A 458 4.36 31.66 3.68
CA HIS A 458 4.01 32.85 2.90
C HIS A 458 2.56 33.30 3.09
N ASN A 459 1.87 32.79 4.13
CA ASN A 459 0.47 33.11 4.43
C ASN A 459 -0.46 32.84 3.22
N MET A 460 -0.17 31.80 2.44
CA MET A 460 -0.97 31.32 1.32
C MET A 460 -1.83 30.15 1.78
N GLU A 461 -3.05 30.01 1.27
CA GLU A 461 -3.83 28.81 1.62
C GLU A 461 -3.17 27.57 0.98
N PRO A 462 -2.95 26.49 1.75
CA PRO A 462 -2.23 25.32 1.29
C PRO A 462 -2.97 24.60 0.15
N SER A 463 -2.22 24.10 -0.83
CA SER A 463 -2.75 23.27 -1.91
C SER A 463 -3.03 21.84 -1.44
N GLU A 464 -2.19 21.33 -0.52
CA GLU A 464 -2.37 20.00 0.06
C GLU A 464 -3.19 20.10 1.35
N ILE A 465 -4.45 19.66 1.29
CA ILE A 465 -5.42 19.72 2.39
C ILE A 465 -6.01 18.35 2.75
N THR A 466 -5.48 17.26 2.21
CA THR A 466 -5.93 15.87 2.44
C THR A 466 -5.38 15.28 3.73
N HIS A 467 -4.42 15.96 4.37
CA HIS A 467 -3.86 15.60 5.67
C HIS A 467 -3.87 16.75 6.68
N PRO A 468 -3.94 16.44 7.99
CA PRO A 468 -3.84 17.42 9.06
C PRO A 468 -2.58 18.31 8.97
N PRO A 469 -2.62 19.58 9.40
CA PRO A 469 -1.53 20.53 9.15
C PRO A 469 -0.20 20.26 9.88
N LEU A 470 -0.21 19.67 11.09
CA LEU A 470 0.96 19.72 11.98
C LEU A 470 2.24 19.14 11.36
N GLY A 471 2.13 18.07 10.57
CA GLY A 471 3.27 17.49 9.87
C GLY A 471 3.93 18.45 8.88
N LYS A 472 3.12 19.26 8.18
CA LYS A 472 3.60 20.28 7.24
C LYS A 472 4.22 21.47 8.00
N LEU A 473 3.68 21.82 9.16
CA LEU A 473 4.24 22.87 10.01
C LEU A 473 5.63 22.50 10.57
N PHE A 474 5.90 21.22 10.83
CA PHE A 474 7.26 20.79 11.15
C PHE A 474 8.22 20.96 9.96
N ILE A 475 7.77 20.67 8.74
CA ILE A 475 8.57 20.92 7.53
C ILE A 475 8.83 22.44 7.37
N SER A 476 7.83 23.29 7.66
CA SER A 476 7.99 24.74 7.62
C SER A 476 9.12 25.23 8.53
N LEU A 477 9.33 24.63 9.70
CA LEU A 477 10.44 24.99 10.59
C LEU A 477 11.80 24.78 9.91
N GLY A 478 11.97 23.70 9.14
CA GLY A 478 13.20 23.44 8.41
C GLY A 478 13.43 24.46 7.30
N ILE A 479 12.37 24.77 6.53
CA ILE A 479 12.41 25.78 5.47
C ILE A 479 12.72 27.18 6.06
N LEU A 480 12.17 27.53 7.22
CA LEU A 480 12.45 28.82 7.88
C LEU A 480 13.92 28.96 8.33
N ILE A 481 14.57 27.85 8.71
CA ILE A 481 15.96 27.87 9.21
C ILE A 481 16.97 27.84 8.05
N PHE A 482 16.73 26.98 7.05
CA PHE A 482 17.71 26.69 5.99
C PHE A 482 17.32 27.24 4.61
N GLY A 483 16.13 27.84 4.48
CA GLY A 483 15.57 28.28 3.20
C GLY A 483 14.80 27.18 2.48
N MET A 484 14.17 27.55 1.36
CA MET A 484 13.44 26.63 0.48
C MET A 484 14.42 25.84 -0.39
N VAL A 485 15.19 24.96 0.25
CA VAL A 485 16.22 24.08 -0.35
C VAL A 485 15.99 22.62 0.05
N ALA A 486 16.50 21.68 -0.75
CA ALA A 486 16.34 20.23 -0.52
C ALA A 486 16.71 19.78 0.88
N PHE A 487 17.82 20.28 1.41
CA PHE A 487 18.19 20.03 2.80
C PHE A 487 17.15 20.56 3.80
N GLY A 488 16.66 21.79 3.58
CA GLY A 488 15.81 22.53 4.48
C GLY A 488 14.43 21.90 4.68
N TRP A 489 13.79 21.38 3.63
CA TRP A 489 12.51 20.70 3.79
C TRP A 489 12.63 19.26 4.32
N ARG A 490 13.81 18.62 4.23
CA ARG A 490 14.03 17.23 4.70
C ARG A 490 14.52 17.12 6.14
N ILE A 491 15.32 18.08 6.60
CA ILE A 491 16.07 18.00 7.88
C ILE A 491 15.19 17.71 9.10
N ILE A 492 14.03 18.34 9.23
CA ILE A 492 13.19 18.17 10.43
C ILE A 492 12.61 16.74 10.50
N GLY A 493 12.18 16.17 9.37
CA GLY A 493 11.77 14.77 9.29
C GLY A 493 12.89 13.81 9.67
N THR A 494 14.11 14.11 9.24
CA THR A 494 15.31 13.32 9.53
C THR A 494 15.68 13.37 11.01
N LEU A 495 15.60 14.55 11.64
CA LEU A 495 15.84 14.69 13.08
C LEU A 495 14.80 13.94 13.92
N PHE A 496 13.54 13.89 13.47
CA PHE A 496 12.53 13.03 14.09
C PHE A 496 12.87 11.55 13.94
N GLY A 497 13.38 11.14 12.77
CA GLY A 497 13.95 9.81 12.55
C GLY A 497 15.07 9.48 13.53
N VAL A 498 16.01 10.41 13.75
CA VAL A 498 17.11 10.28 14.73
C VAL A 498 16.58 10.18 16.15
N ALA A 499 15.53 10.95 16.49
CA ALA A 499 14.87 10.90 17.80
C ALA A 499 14.15 9.56 18.08
N MET A 500 13.80 8.78 17.05
CA MET A 500 13.28 7.43 17.24
C MET A 500 14.32 6.48 17.84
N ILE A 501 15.62 6.70 17.61
CA ILE A 501 16.69 5.84 18.13
C ILE A 501 16.74 5.82 19.67
N PRO A 502 16.88 6.98 20.37
CA PRO A 502 16.84 6.99 21.83
C PRO A 502 15.44 6.62 22.36
N ALA A 503 14.36 6.95 21.64
CA ALA A 503 13.01 6.50 22.04
C ALA A 503 12.91 4.97 22.08
N MET A 504 13.44 4.29 21.05
CA MET A 504 13.48 2.82 20.98
C MET A 504 14.42 2.21 22.02
N TYR A 505 15.57 2.84 22.29
CA TYR A 505 16.45 2.41 23.39
C TYR A 505 15.73 2.47 24.73
N VAL A 506 15.10 3.61 25.03
CA VAL A 506 14.35 3.84 26.28
C VAL A 506 13.18 2.88 26.40
N PHE A 507 12.45 2.62 25.30
CA PHE A 507 11.35 1.66 25.31
C PHE A 507 11.84 0.23 25.55
N GLY A 508 12.89 -0.20 24.85
CA GLY A 508 13.55 -1.48 25.10
C GLY A 508 14.04 -1.61 26.54
N LYS A 509 14.71 -0.59 27.07
CA LYS A 509 15.17 -0.54 28.47
C LYS A 509 14.00 -0.66 29.44
N ARG A 510 12.88 0.02 29.19
CA ARG A 510 11.67 -0.05 30.02
C ARG A 510 11.06 -1.45 30.02
N ILE A 511 11.02 -2.12 28.86
CA ILE A 511 10.43 -3.45 28.73
C ILE A 511 11.32 -4.53 29.35
N PHE A 512 12.62 -4.49 29.04
CA PHE A 512 13.56 -5.58 29.30
C PHE A 512 14.41 -5.38 30.55
N ASN A 513 14.52 -4.13 31.05
CA ASN A 513 15.38 -3.73 32.17
C ASN A 513 16.85 -4.17 32.00
N ASP A 514 17.36 -4.07 30.77
CA ASP A 514 18.69 -4.55 30.39
C ASP A 514 19.23 -3.68 29.26
N LYS A 515 20.51 -3.30 29.34
CA LYS A 515 21.19 -2.42 28.37
C LYS A 515 21.36 -3.09 27.01
N PHE A 516 21.67 -4.38 26.98
CA PHE A 516 21.91 -5.11 25.74
C PHE A 516 20.64 -5.19 24.89
N TYR A 517 19.51 -5.52 25.49
CA TYR A 517 18.24 -5.57 24.75
C TYR A 517 17.73 -4.17 24.38
N ALA A 518 18.00 -3.14 25.19
CA ALA A 518 17.75 -1.74 24.82
C ALA A 518 18.57 -1.33 23.59
N PHE A 519 19.86 -1.68 23.57
CA PHE A 519 20.74 -1.51 22.42
C PHE A 519 20.19 -2.23 21.19
N CYS A 520 19.80 -3.51 21.30
CA CYS A 520 19.21 -4.24 20.18
C CYS A 520 17.95 -3.55 19.62
N SER A 521 17.06 -3.03 20.47
CA SER A 521 15.86 -2.32 20.03
C SER A 521 16.18 -1.06 19.22
N ALA A 522 17.17 -0.29 19.65
CA ALA A 522 17.60 0.91 18.93
C ALA A 522 18.41 0.57 17.66
N PHE A 523 19.26 -0.46 17.72
CA PHE A 523 20.12 -0.88 16.62
C PHE A 523 19.31 -1.40 15.43
N LEU A 524 18.29 -2.24 15.69
CA LEU A 524 17.40 -2.73 14.64
C LEU A 524 16.58 -1.59 14.02
N MET A 525 16.27 -0.54 14.78
CA MET A 525 15.62 0.66 14.25
C MET A 525 16.58 1.43 13.33
N MET A 526 17.82 1.70 13.78
CA MET A 526 18.84 2.42 13.00
C MET A 526 19.07 1.82 11.60
N PHE A 527 19.03 0.49 11.49
CA PHE A 527 19.36 -0.22 10.27
C PHE A 527 18.15 -0.87 9.58
N ASP A 528 16.94 -0.42 9.91
CA ASP A 528 15.76 -0.72 9.11
C ASP A 528 15.71 0.19 7.87
N PHE A 529 15.43 -0.42 6.71
CA PHE A 529 15.47 0.25 5.42
C PHE A 529 14.39 1.33 5.31
N MET A 530 13.19 1.03 5.80
CA MET A 530 12.05 1.93 5.72
C MET A 530 12.23 3.10 6.67
N HIS A 531 12.75 2.86 7.88
CA HIS A 531 13.13 3.94 8.80
C HIS A 531 14.08 4.94 8.13
N PHE A 532 15.14 4.45 7.49
CA PHE A 532 16.09 5.33 6.82
C PHE A 532 15.47 6.07 5.62
N SER A 533 14.82 5.37 4.69
CA SER A 533 14.28 6.00 3.48
C SER A 533 13.14 6.99 3.78
N GLN A 534 12.23 6.65 4.71
CA GLN A 534 11.07 7.48 5.04
C GLN A 534 11.43 8.72 5.84
N THR A 535 12.47 8.66 6.67
CA THR A 535 12.86 9.80 7.50
C THR A 535 13.70 10.83 6.76
N ARG A 536 14.22 10.48 5.57
CA ARG A 536 14.99 11.38 4.71
C ARG A 536 14.17 12.15 3.67
N ILE A 537 12.97 11.69 3.35
CA ILE A 537 12.06 12.40 2.43
C ILE A 537 11.16 13.36 3.22
N ALA A 538 10.83 14.52 2.66
CA ALA A 538 9.94 15.49 3.31
C ALA A 538 8.45 15.08 3.24
N THR A 539 8.10 14.02 3.95
CA THR A 539 6.73 13.55 4.16
C THR A 539 6.33 13.60 5.64
N ILE A 540 5.03 13.46 5.91
CA ILE A 540 4.48 13.57 7.27
C ILE A 540 4.61 12.28 8.11
N ASP A 541 5.12 11.19 7.53
CA ASP A 541 5.14 9.85 8.12
C ASP A 541 6.13 9.71 9.29
N SER A 542 7.24 10.44 9.25
CA SER A 542 8.27 10.47 10.29
C SER A 542 7.73 11.01 11.62
N TYR A 543 6.94 12.08 11.54
CA TYR A 543 6.39 12.75 12.72
C TYR A 543 5.39 11.84 13.43
N VAL A 544 4.39 11.32 12.70
CA VAL A 544 3.37 10.46 13.29
C VAL A 544 3.96 9.16 13.85
N THR A 545 4.99 8.59 13.20
CA THR A 545 5.62 7.36 13.67
C THR A 545 6.32 7.56 15.02
N LEU A 546 7.06 8.66 15.20
CA LEU A 546 7.68 8.97 16.50
C LEU A 546 6.61 9.14 17.58
N PHE A 547 5.52 9.86 17.29
CA PHE A 547 4.44 10.06 18.26
C PHE A 547 3.69 8.78 18.60
N VAL A 548 3.53 7.87 17.64
CA VAL A 548 2.99 6.53 17.88
C VAL A 548 3.90 5.72 18.82
N ILE A 549 5.23 5.76 18.64
CA ILE A 549 6.18 5.13 19.56
C ILE A 549 5.99 5.69 20.98
N LEU A 550 5.94 7.03 21.10
CA LEU A 550 5.85 7.70 22.40
C LEU A 550 4.50 7.46 23.09
N MET A 551 3.37 7.54 22.39
CA MET A 551 2.07 7.27 23.01
C MET A 551 1.97 5.82 23.53
N TYR A 552 2.52 4.84 22.81
CA TYR A 552 2.57 3.46 23.28
C TYR A 552 3.60 3.23 24.39
N TYR A 553 4.73 3.95 24.38
CA TYR A 553 5.69 3.94 25.48
C TYR A 553 5.03 4.40 26.79
N TYR A 554 4.33 5.54 26.77
CA TYR A 554 3.67 6.05 27.97
C TYR A 554 2.43 5.22 28.36
N MET A 555 1.73 4.62 27.39
CA MET A 555 0.71 3.62 27.71
C MET A 555 1.31 2.37 28.35
N TYR A 556 2.46 1.89 27.88
CA TYR A 556 3.18 0.78 28.52
C TYR A 556 3.52 1.11 29.97
N ASP A 557 4.06 2.30 30.17
CA ASP A 557 4.42 2.85 31.47
C ASP A 557 3.22 2.84 32.44
N TYR A 558 2.09 3.39 31.99
CA TYR A 558 0.84 3.40 32.74
C TYR A 558 0.25 1.99 32.99
N PHE A 559 0.25 1.15 31.96
CA PHE A 559 -0.40 -0.17 31.97
C PHE A 559 0.33 -1.17 32.88
N ILE A 560 1.66 -1.18 32.83
CA ILE A 560 2.49 -2.18 33.54
C ILE A 560 2.73 -1.79 35.00
N GLU A 561 2.86 -0.51 35.32
CA GLU A 561 3.09 -0.07 36.70
C GLU A 561 1.82 -0.12 37.58
N ASN A 562 0.69 -0.60 37.04
CA ASN A 562 -0.57 -0.83 37.74
C ASN A 562 -0.98 0.39 38.59
N SER A 563 -1.49 1.44 37.93
CA SER A 563 -1.97 2.71 38.51
C SER A 563 -2.76 2.63 39.83
N HIS A 564 -3.43 1.51 40.10
CA HIS A 564 -4.26 1.29 41.30
C HIS A 564 -3.46 0.91 42.55
N LEU A 565 -2.19 0.55 42.40
CA LEU A 565 -1.25 0.20 43.49
C LEU A 565 -0.19 1.28 43.73
N THR A 566 -0.21 2.35 42.92
CA THR A 566 0.69 3.50 42.99
C THR A 566 -0.09 4.74 43.41
N ASP A 567 0.62 5.82 43.77
CA ASP A 567 0.02 7.14 43.95
C ASP A 567 -0.80 7.55 42.70
N PHE A 568 -2.05 7.99 42.92
CA PHE A 568 -2.99 8.36 41.87
C PHE A 568 -2.41 9.47 40.98
N LYS A 569 -1.82 10.51 41.58
CA LYS A 569 -1.21 11.63 40.84
C LYS A 569 -0.03 11.13 39.99
N GLY A 570 0.80 10.25 40.54
CA GLY A 570 1.90 9.60 39.80
C GLY A 570 1.46 8.82 38.56
N SER A 571 0.24 8.28 38.55
CA SER A 571 -0.33 7.55 37.40
C SER A 571 -0.90 8.45 36.30
N LEU A 572 -1.23 9.71 36.61
CA LEU A 572 -1.78 10.65 35.63
C LEU A 572 -0.73 11.19 34.66
N LYS A 573 0.52 11.36 35.10
CA LYS A 573 1.61 11.87 34.23
C LYS A 573 1.82 11.04 32.94
N PRO A 574 2.01 9.71 32.98
CA PRO A 574 2.15 8.92 31.77
C PRO A 574 0.86 8.91 30.94
N LEU A 575 -0.31 8.97 31.59
CA LEU A 575 -1.59 9.03 30.87
C LEU A 575 -1.74 10.35 30.09
N PHE A 576 -1.36 11.48 30.71
CA PHE A 576 -1.31 12.79 30.07
C PHE A 576 -0.35 12.80 28.89
N LEU A 577 0.89 12.30 29.08
CA LEU A 577 1.89 12.25 28.01
C LEU A 577 1.43 11.34 26.86
N CYS A 578 0.81 10.21 27.18
CA CYS A 578 0.19 9.33 26.18
C CYS A 578 -0.87 10.07 25.35
N GLY A 579 -1.78 10.80 26.00
CA GLY A 579 -2.80 11.62 25.36
C GLY A 579 -2.23 12.77 24.52
N LEU A 580 -1.21 13.47 25.02
CA LEU A 580 -0.51 14.53 24.31
C LEU A 580 0.15 14.02 23.01
N PHE A 581 0.90 12.92 23.09
CA PHE A 581 1.54 12.35 21.90
C PHE A 581 0.54 11.74 20.93
N PHE A 582 -0.58 11.18 21.41
CA PHE A 582 -1.69 10.83 20.54
C PHE A 582 -2.25 12.07 19.80
N GLY A 583 -2.45 13.19 20.50
CA GLY A 583 -2.89 14.46 19.90
C GLY A 583 -1.94 14.97 18.82
N LEU A 584 -0.63 14.99 19.10
CA LEU A 584 0.40 15.38 18.12
C LEU A 584 0.43 14.42 16.92
N GLY A 585 0.29 13.11 17.16
CA GLY A 585 0.19 12.11 16.10
C GLY A 585 -1.04 12.32 15.22
N ALA A 586 -2.22 12.49 15.82
CA ALA A 586 -3.49 12.69 15.13
C ALA A 586 -3.50 13.98 14.31
N ALA A 587 -2.93 15.05 14.86
CA ALA A 587 -2.75 16.35 14.20
C ALA A 587 -1.71 16.31 13.07
N SER A 588 -0.91 15.24 12.96
CA SER A 588 0.03 15.02 11.86
C SER A 588 -0.56 14.09 10.79
N LYS A 589 -1.12 12.94 11.18
CA LYS A 589 -1.72 11.95 10.26
C LYS A 589 -2.72 11.06 10.98
N TRP A 590 -3.84 10.75 10.32
CA TRP A 590 -4.94 9.96 10.91
C TRP A 590 -4.60 8.52 11.29
N ILE A 591 -3.47 7.98 10.83
CA ILE A 591 -2.99 6.66 11.27
C ILE A 591 -2.80 6.60 12.81
N ALA A 592 -2.60 7.73 13.50
CA ALA A 592 -2.56 7.74 14.97
C ALA A 592 -3.91 7.34 15.62
N PHE A 593 -5.05 7.60 14.96
CA PHE A 593 -6.38 7.18 15.46
C PHE A 593 -6.53 5.66 15.46
N TYR A 594 -5.91 4.97 14.50
CA TYR A 594 -5.88 3.51 14.47
C TYR A 594 -5.23 2.98 15.75
N GLY A 595 -4.07 3.53 16.11
CA GLY A 595 -3.37 3.20 17.34
C GLY A 595 -4.14 3.57 18.61
N ALA A 596 -4.96 4.63 18.59
CA ALA A 596 -5.76 5.06 19.74
C ALA A 596 -6.80 4.02 20.18
N ILE A 597 -7.32 3.20 19.27
CA ILE A 597 -8.23 2.08 19.61
C ILE A 597 -7.50 1.09 20.53
N GLY A 598 -6.24 0.79 20.21
CA GLY A 598 -5.38 -0.05 21.03
C GLY A 598 -5.07 0.56 22.40
N LEU A 599 -4.91 1.87 22.49
CA LEU A 599 -4.75 2.60 23.76
C LEU A 599 -6.01 2.48 24.63
N ALA A 600 -7.19 2.69 24.04
CA ALA A 600 -8.48 2.56 24.72
C ALA A 600 -8.69 1.13 25.26
N LEU A 601 -8.35 0.10 24.47
CA LEU A 601 -8.40 -1.29 24.91
C LEU A 601 -7.51 -1.54 26.13
N LEU A 602 -6.25 -1.11 26.08
CA LEU A 602 -5.30 -1.27 27.19
C LEU A 602 -5.76 -0.52 28.44
N PHE A 603 -6.30 0.68 28.28
CA PHE A 603 -6.88 1.45 29.37
C PHE A 603 -8.06 0.70 30.01
N CYS A 604 -9.00 0.20 29.21
CA CYS A 604 -10.14 -0.59 29.70
C CYS A 604 -9.69 -1.87 30.43
N ILE A 605 -8.75 -2.62 29.86
CA ILE A 605 -8.19 -3.83 30.49
C ILE A 605 -7.51 -3.48 31.82
N ASN A 606 -6.79 -2.37 31.88
CA ASN A 606 -6.18 -1.89 33.13
C ASN A 606 -7.26 -1.59 34.18
N LYS A 607 -8.37 -0.93 33.82
CA LYS A 607 -9.47 -0.62 34.76
C LYS A 607 -10.22 -1.88 35.21
N ILE A 608 -10.56 -2.78 34.28
CA ILE A 608 -11.25 -4.04 34.58
C ILE A 608 -10.39 -4.92 35.50
N SER A 609 -9.10 -5.05 35.19
CA SER A 609 -8.18 -5.85 36.00
C SER A 609 -7.90 -5.22 37.37
N GLY A 610 -7.89 -3.88 37.47
CA GLY A 610 -7.86 -3.15 38.73
C GLY A 610 -9.07 -3.45 39.60
N TYR A 611 -10.27 -3.40 39.03
CA TYR A 611 -11.52 -3.65 39.75
C TYR A 611 -11.62 -5.09 40.24
N ALA A 612 -11.23 -6.06 39.39
CA ALA A 612 -11.20 -7.47 39.78
C ALA A 612 -10.23 -7.73 40.95
N LYS A 613 -9.07 -7.06 40.98
CA LYS A 613 -8.11 -7.15 42.09
C LYS A 613 -8.65 -6.50 43.37
N TYR A 614 -9.27 -5.32 43.26
CA TYR A 614 -9.92 -4.63 44.37
C TYR A 614 -10.99 -5.51 45.02
N LYS A 615 -11.91 -6.09 44.23
CA LYS A 615 -12.96 -6.99 44.74
C LYS A 615 -12.40 -8.23 45.44
N LYS A 616 -11.26 -8.76 44.96
CA LYS A 616 -10.61 -9.94 45.55
C LYS A 616 -9.92 -9.66 46.88
N HIS A 617 -9.38 -8.45 47.07
CA HIS A 617 -8.63 -8.06 48.27
C HIS A 617 -9.36 -6.96 49.07
N ALA A 618 -10.68 -6.82 48.90
CA ALA A 618 -11.44 -5.73 49.52
C ALA A 618 -11.35 -5.68 51.05
N LYS A 619 -10.98 -6.80 51.71
CA LYS A 619 -10.74 -6.89 53.16
C LYS A 619 -9.32 -6.48 53.60
N ASP A 620 -8.33 -6.56 52.71
CA ASP A 620 -6.89 -6.38 53.02
C ASP A 620 -6.23 -5.26 52.19
N SER A 621 -6.99 -4.56 51.35
CA SER A 621 -6.48 -3.63 50.35
C SER A 621 -6.27 -2.23 50.96
N PRO A 622 -5.06 -1.64 50.85
CA PRO A 622 -4.77 -0.26 51.28
C PRO A 622 -5.55 0.83 50.51
N ILE A 623 -6.28 0.45 49.45
CA ILE A 623 -6.93 1.36 48.52
C ILE A 623 -8.25 1.89 49.12
N GLN A 624 -8.14 2.85 50.04
CA GLN A 624 -9.25 3.75 50.35
C GLN A 624 -9.67 4.48 49.05
N ASN A 625 -10.98 4.65 48.84
CA ASN A 625 -11.54 5.43 47.72
C ASN A 625 -11.30 4.89 46.29
N TYR A 626 -11.28 3.56 46.08
CA TYR A 626 -11.14 2.96 44.73
C TYR A 626 -12.14 3.52 43.71
N TYR A 627 -13.42 3.64 44.08
CA TYR A 627 -14.46 4.17 43.19
C TYR A 627 -14.23 5.63 42.80
N HIS A 628 -13.78 6.46 43.74
CA HIS A 628 -13.42 7.86 43.47
C HIS A 628 -12.23 7.93 42.49
N ASN A 629 -11.17 7.17 42.74
CA ASN A 629 -10.00 7.11 41.85
C ASN A 629 -10.35 6.52 40.47
N LEU A 630 -11.30 5.58 40.41
CA LEU A 630 -11.82 5.06 39.16
C LEU A 630 -12.51 6.17 38.37
N VAL A 631 -13.46 6.90 38.97
CA VAL A 631 -14.18 8.03 38.34
C VAL A 631 -13.20 9.11 37.88
N LEU A 632 -12.27 9.54 38.74
CA LEU A 632 -11.26 10.53 38.37
C LEU A 632 -10.36 10.04 37.24
N SER A 633 -9.98 8.75 37.23
CA SER A 633 -9.17 8.20 36.15
C SER A 633 -9.93 8.06 34.83
N LEU A 634 -11.24 7.84 34.87
CA LEU A 634 -12.10 7.85 33.69
C LEU A 634 -12.24 9.28 33.16
N GLY A 635 -12.47 10.27 34.04
CA GLY A 635 -12.48 11.69 33.68
C GLY A 635 -11.15 12.16 33.09
N ALA A 636 -10.03 11.76 33.71
CA ALA A 636 -8.69 12.00 33.16
C ALA A 636 -8.50 11.30 31.81
N GLY A 637 -9.05 10.10 31.62
CA GLY A 637 -9.07 9.40 30.34
C GLY A 637 -9.77 10.23 29.26
N VAL A 638 -10.94 10.80 29.54
CA VAL A 638 -11.66 11.68 28.60
C VAL A 638 -10.85 12.95 28.31
N LEU A 639 -10.32 13.60 29.34
CA LEU A 639 -9.49 14.81 29.18
C LEU A 639 -8.27 14.53 28.30
N PHE A 640 -7.53 13.46 28.58
CA PHE A 640 -6.26 13.17 27.92
C PHE A 640 -6.41 12.49 26.56
N PHE A 641 -7.45 11.67 26.33
CA PHE A 641 -7.65 10.96 25.06
C PHE A 641 -8.68 11.60 24.13
N ALA A 642 -9.44 12.60 24.56
CA ALA A 642 -10.39 13.30 23.69
C ALA A 642 -10.17 14.81 23.66
N VAL A 643 -10.10 15.47 24.82
CA VAL A 643 -10.02 16.94 24.88
C VAL A 643 -8.66 17.46 24.44
N ILE A 644 -7.56 16.98 25.03
CA ILE A 644 -6.20 17.41 24.65
C ILE A 644 -5.89 17.12 23.17
N PRO A 645 -6.18 15.91 22.63
CA PRO A 645 -6.02 15.63 21.21
C PRO A 645 -6.81 16.57 20.32
N SER A 646 -8.08 16.83 20.64
CA SER A 646 -8.93 17.77 19.89
C SER A 646 -8.34 19.18 19.88
N ILE A 647 -7.91 19.68 21.05
CA ILE A 647 -7.26 21.00 21.15
C ILE A 647 -5.99 21.03 20.29
N THR A 648 -5.11 20.04 20.44
CA THR A 648 -3.85 19.96 19.67
C THR A 648 -4.10 19.94 18.16
N TYR A 649 -5.10 19.17 17.74
CA TYR A 649 -5.50 19.07 16.34
C TYR A 649 -6.02 20.41 15.82
N ILE A 650 -6.92 21.08 16.54
CA ILE A 650 -7.49 22.38 16.15
C ILE A 650 -6.40 23.46 16.11
N LEU A 651 -5.49 23.48 17.09
CA LEU A 651 -4.40 24.46 17.14
C LEU A 651 -3.47 24.34 15.91
N SER A 652 -3.33 23.16 15.32
CA SER A 652 -2.54 23.00 14.10
C SER A 652 -3.11 23.76 12.89
N TYR A 653 -4.39 24.15 12.90
CA TYR A 653 -5.02 24.92 11.82
C TYR A 653 -4.74 26.42 11.86
N ILE A 654 -4.14 26.95 12.94
CA ILE A 654 -3.94 28.39 13.13
C ILE A 654 -3.28 29.06 11.90
N PRO A 655 -2.16 28.55 11.35
CA PRO A 655 -1.52 29.18 10.19
C PRO A 655 -2.42 29.23 8.95
N TRP A 656 -3.24 28.20 8.74
CA TRP A 656 -4.19 28.20 7.61
C TRP A 656 -5.35 29.18 7.84
N ILE A 657 -5.88 29.25 9.07
CA ILE A 657 -6.94 30.22 9.41
C ILE A 657 -6.47 31.65 9.14
N GLN A 658 -5.20 31.95 9.44
CA GLN A 658 -4.57 33.24 9.16
C GLN A 658 -4.46 33.50 7.65
N ALA A 659 -4.02 32.49 6.88
CA ALA A 659 -3.89 32.59 5.42
C ALA A 659 -5.23 32.83 4.70
N SER A 660 -6.34 32.29 5.24
CA SER A 660 -7.70 32.54 4.71
C SER A 660 -8.30 33.89 5.15
N GLY A 661 -7.50 34.80 5.72
CA GLY A 661 -7.94 36.11 6.21
C GLY A 661 -8.93 36.03 7.39
N GLY A 662 -8.88 34.94 8.17
CA GLY A 662 -9.75 34.72 9.33
C GLY A 662 -11.23 34.43 9.03
N LYS A 663 -11.66 34.54 7.76
CA LYS A 663 -13.08 34.51 7.35
C LYS A 663 -13.83 33.22 7.73
N LYS A 664 -13.12 32.10 7.88
CA LYS A 664 -13.69 30.79 8.22
C LYS A 664 -13.54 30.41 9.70
N GLY A 665 -12.71 31.12 10.47
CA GLY A 665 -12.42 30.82 11.87
C GLY A 665 -12.20 29.33 12.15
N LEU A 666 -12.79 28.82 13.24
CA LEU A 666 -12.78 27.39 13.58
C LEU A 666 -13.60 26.51 12.62
N GLY A 667 -14.49 27.10 11.80
CA GLY A 667 -15.28 26.39 10.80
C GLY A 667 -14.40 25.73 9.72
N LEU A 668 -13.22 26.30 9.45
CA LEU A 668 -12.24 25.74 8.51
C LEU A 668 -11.82 24.31 8.89
N PHE A 669 -11.58 24.07 10.18
CA PHE A 669 -11.23 22.74 10.68
C PHE A 669 -12.35 21.73 10.38
N TRP A 670 -13.61 22.13 10.58
CA TRP A 670 -14.77 21.26 10.36
C TRP A 670 -14.96 20.94 8.87
N GLU A 671 -14.93 21.97 8.02
CA GLU A 671 -14.99 21.83 6.56
C GLU A 671 -13.89 20.92 6.03
N ASN A 672 -12.64 21.16 6.45
CA ASN A 672 -11.51 20.37 6.01
C ASN A 672 -11.57 18.93 6.55
N SER A 673 -12.01 18.70 7.78
CA SER A 673 -12.16 17.34 8.33
C SER A 673 -13.19 16.51 7.54
N LEU A 674 -14.32 17.13 7.15
CA LEU A 674 -15.31 16.50 6.28
C LEU A 674 -14.77 16.27 4.87
N TYR A 675 -14.03 17.26 4.32
CA TYR A 675 -13.37 17.13 3.03
C TYR A 675 -12.37 15.96 3.03
N MET A 676 -11.49 15.86 4.03
CA MET A 676 -10.53 14.77 4.17
C MET A 676 -11.23 13.41 4.23
N LEU A 677 -12.31 13.30 4.99
CA LEU A 677 -13.09 12.07 5.08
C LEU A 677 -13.69 11.70 3.72
N LYS A 678 -14.30 12.66 3.02
CA LYS A 678 -14.87 12.46 1.67
C LYS A 678 -13.79 12.10 0.64
N PHE A 679 -12.64 12.77 0.68
CA PHE A 679 -11.49 12.48 -0.17
C PHE A 679 -10.99 11.06 0.05
N HIS A 680 -10.63 10.69 1.29
CA HIS A 680 -10.05 9.36 1.59
C HIS A 680 -11.03 8.21 1.40
N SER A 681 -12.34 8.43 1.60
CA SER A 681 -13.37 7.41 1.35
C SER A 681 -13.74 7.26 -0.13
N GLY A 682 -13.58 8.33 -0.93
CA GLY A 682 -13.90 8.35 -2.36
C GLY A 682 -12.71 8.20 -3.31
N LEU A 683 -11.46 8.16 -2.80
CA LEU A 683 -10.26 8.11 -3.63
C LEU A 683 -10.13 6.76 -4.34
N VAL A 684 -10.50 6.75 -5.61
CA VAL A 684 -10.27 5.64 -6.55
C VAL A 684 -9.26 6.10 -7.59
N SER A 685 -8.05 5.57 -7.52
CA SER A 685 -6.97 5.82 -8.46
C SER A 685 -6.15 4.54 -8.65
N THR A 686 -5.38 4.46 -9.72
CA THR A 686 -4.46 3.35 -9.97
C THR A 686 -3.04 3.88 -10.05
N HIS A 687 -2.10 3.20 -9.40
CA HIS A 687 -0.69 3.57 -9.44
C HIS A 687 0.18 2.32 -9.59
N GLY A 688 1.23 2.40 -10.43
CA GLY A 688 2.13 1.28 -10.70
C GLY A 688 2.77 0.68 -9.44
N TYR A 689 3.00 1.50 -8.41
CA TYR A 689 3.58 1.07 -7.13
C TYR A 689 2.58 0.78 -6.00
N GLN A 690 1.27 0.81 -6.28
CA GLN A 690 0.25 0.46 -5.27
C GLN A 690 0.45 -0.97 -4.77
N SER A 691 0.25 -1.18 -3.47
CA SER A 691 0.34 -2.49 -2.82
C SER A 691 -0.76 -2.66 -1.78
N SER A 692 -1.24 -3.90 -1.65
CA SER A 692 -2.28 -4.29 -0.71
C SER A 692 -1.71 -4.53 0.68
N TRP A 693 -2.55 -4.37 1.71
CA TRP A 693 -2.14 -4.54 3.12
C TRP A 693 -1.39 -5.84 3.39
N TRP A 694 -1.82 -6.96 2.79
CA TRP A 694 -1.22 -8.29 2.96
C TRP A 694 0.14 -8.45 2.28
N GLU A 695 0.46 -7.61 1.28
CA GLU A 695 1.75 -7.64 0.57
C GLU A 695 2.87 -7.03 1.40
N TRP A 696 2.54 -6.15 2.35
CA TRP A 696 3.53 -5.36 3.08
C TRP A 696 4.44 -6.22 3.98
N PRO A 697 3.95 -7.10 4.86
CA PRO A 697 4.82 -7.78 5.82
C PRO A 697 5.84 -8.72 5.17
N ILE A 698 5.52 -9.25 3.98
CA ILE A 698 6.41 -10.08 3.17
C ILE A 698 7.18 -9.29 2.11
N MET A 699 6.88 -8.00 1.95
CA MET A 699 7.49 -7.07 1.01
C MET A 699 7.36 -7.55 -0.44
N VAL A 700 6.17 -7.98 -0.88
CA VAL A 700 5.98 -8.39 -2.29
C VAL A 700 6.39 -7.26 -3.23
N LYS A 701 6.03 -6.03 -2.87
CA LYS A 701 6.08 -4.90 -3.77
C LYS A 701 6.61 -3.64 -3.07
N PRO A 702 7.93 -3.39 -3.14
CA PRO A 702 8.55 -2.14 -2.71
C PRO A 702 7.97 -0.93 -3.46
N MET A 703 8.25 0.26 -2.97
CA MET A 703 7.84 1.49 -3.64
C MET A 703 9.06 2.35 -3.96
N ALA A 704 9.16 2.83 -5.20
CA ALA A 704 10.22 3.73 -5.61
C ALA A 704 9.80 5.19 -5.43
N PHE A 705 10.67 5.99 -4.82
CA PHE A 705 10.53 7.42 -4.63
C PHE A 705 11.22 8.24 -5.72
N TYR A 706 12.38 7.80 -6.18
CA TYR A 706 13.22 8.57 -7.09
C TYR A 706 13.87 7.67 -8.15
N PHE A 707 13.98 8.23 -9.35
CA PHE A 707 14.67 7.67 -10.50
C PHE A 707 15.63 8.73 -11.05
N GLY A 708 16.92 8.43 -11.00
CA GLY A 708 17.95 9.25 -11.61
C GLY A 708 17.77 9.36 -13.11
N LYS A 709 18.02 10.56 -13.63
CA LYS A 709 18.06 10.88 -15.06
C LYS A 709 19.47 11.35 -15.41
N ASP A 710 19.79 11.30 -16.70
CA ASP A 710 21.05 11.83 -17.22
C ASP A 710 22.30 11.23 -16.56
N LEU A 711 22.27 9.91 -16.33
CA LEU A 711 23.36 9.14 -15.76
C LEU A 711 24.24 8.56 -16.87
N GLU A 712 25.50 8.25 -16.55
CA GLU A 712 26.39 7.58 -17.49
C GLU A 712 25.79 6.23 -17.98
N PRO A 713 26.07 5.81 -19.23
CA PRO A 713 25.57 4.55 -19.75
C PRO A 713 25.87 3.36 -18.84
N GLY A 714 24.82 2.67 -18.38
CA GLY A 714 24.94 1.51 -17.49
C GLY A 714 24.96 1.84 -16.00
N MET A 715 24.94 3.12 -15.62
CA MET A 715 24.76 3.57 -14.23
C MET A 715 23.28 3.77 -13.89
N ILE A 716 22.95 3.70 -12.60
CA ILE A 716 21.60 3.89 -12.09
C ILE A 716 21.65 4.54 -10.70
N SER A 717 20.68 5.41 -10.44
CA SER A 717 20.43 5.98 -9.11
C SER A 717 18.94 5.88 -8.82
N LYS A 718 18.57 5.27 -7.69
CA LYS A 718 17.19 5.16 -7.24
C LYS A 718 17.09 5.31 -5.74
N ILE A 719 15.96 5.82 -5.28
CA ILE A 719 15.55 5.77 -3.88
C ILE A 719 14.29 4.92 -3.81
N PHE A 720 14.30 3.84 -3.05
CA PHE A 720 13.10 3.04 -2.76
C PHE A 720 12.86 2.90 -1.26
N THR A 721 11.64 2.50 -0.92
CA THR A 721 11.22 2.21 0.44
C THR A 721 10.65 0.80 0.54
N MET A 722 11.20 0.05 1.49
CA MET A 722 10.81 -1.31 1.87
C MET A 722 11.41 -1.60 3.25
N GLY A 723 11.06 -2.73 3.85
CA GLY A 723 11.66 -3.17 5.11
C GLY A 723 13.06 -3.77 4.95
N ASN A 724 13.82 -3.82 6.04
CA ASN A 724 14.97 -4.72 6.09
C ASN A 724 14.47 -6.18 6.21
N PRO A 725 14.80 -7.10 5.29
CA PRO A 725 14.35 -8.50 5.38
C PRO A 725 14.73 -9.18 6.69
N ALA A 726 15.89 -8.86 7.27
CA ALA A 726 16.30 -9.38 8.57
C ALA A 726 15.48 -8.81 9.74
N VAL A 727 14.78 -7.70 9.56
CA VAL A 727 13.85 -7.15 10.55
C VAL A 727 12.44 -7.66 10.28
N TRP A 728 11.93 -7.53 9.06
CA TRP A 728 10.51 -7.78 8.76
C TRP A 728 10.17 -9.27 8.78
N TRP A 729 10.97 -10.12 8.12
CA TRP A 729 10.68 -11.56 8.07
C TRP A 729 10.96 -12.25 9.42
N ILE A 730 12.04 -11.87 10.11
CA ILE A 730 12.28 -12.32 11.48
C ILE A 730 11.21 -11.80 12.44
N GLY A 731 10.69 -10.60 12.17
CA GLY A 731 9.51 -10.04 12.83
C GLY A 731 8.27 -10.91 12.70
N LEU A 732 7.97 -11.41 11.50
CA LEU A 732 6.89 -12.37 11.27
C LEU A 732 7.10 -13.67 12.04
N VAL A 733 8.33 -14.20 12.06
CA VAL A 733 8.66 -15.38 12.87
C VAL A 733 8.47 -15.10 14.36
N ALA A 734 8.92 -13.96 14.86
CA ALA A 734 8.75 -13.55 16.25
C ALA A 734 7.26 -13.42 16.62
N LEU A 735 6.44 -12.88 15.71
CA LEU A 735 4.99 -12.79 15.86
C LEU A 735 4.36 -14.16 16.00
N LEU A 736 4.69 -15.11 15.12
CA LEU A 736 4.20 -16.48 15.19
C LEU A 736 4.59 -17.15 16.52
N VAL A 737 5.86 -17.01 16.94
CA VAL A 737 6.37 -17.57 18.21
C VAL A 737 5.60 -17.01 19.41
N VAL A 738 5.38 -15.69 19.46
CA VAL A 738 4.63 -15.05 20.54
C VAL A 738 3.16 -15.46 20.55
N CYS A 739 2.52 -15.56 19.39
CA CYS A 739 1.16 -16.10 19.28
C CYS A 739 1.08 -17.52 19.84
N VAL A 740 2.01 -18.41 19.46
CA VAL A 740 2.07 -19.78 19.99
C VAL A 740 2.26 -19.79 21.51
N TRP A 741 3.18 -18.98 22.04
CA TRP A 741 3.39 -18.87 23.50
C TRP A 741 2.14 -18.37 24.24
N ALA A 742 1.45 -17.37 23.70
CA ALA A 742 0.21 -16.84 24.27
C ALA A 742 -0.90 -17.90 24.27
N LEU A 743 -1.15 -18.52 23.12
CA LEU A 743 -2.18 -19.55 22.94
C LEU A 743 -1.89 -20.81 23.77
N SER A 744 -0.61 -21.12 24.02
CA SER A 744 -0.23 -22.26 24.87
C SER A 744 -0.76 -22.17 26.30
N LYS A 745 -1.09 -20.96 26.79
CA LYS A 745 -1.65 -20.69 28.13
C LYS A 745 -3.18 -20.79 28.18
N LEU A 746 -3.84 -21.11 27.07
CA LEU A 746 -5.28 -21.19 26.96
C LEU A 746 -5.80 -22.62 26.97
N ASN A 747 -7.11 -22.74 27.18
CA ASN A 747 -7.83 -23.98 26.95
C ASN A 747 -7.70 -24.36 25.47
N LYS A 748 -7.43 -25.64 25.20
CA LYS A 748 -7.20 -26.17 23.86
C LYS A 748 -8.41 -26.01 22.93
N ASN A 749 -9.63 -26.01 23.47
CA ASN A 749 -10.84 -25.68 22.71
C ASN A 749 -10.80 -24.24 22.17
N LEU A 750 -10.30 -23.27 22.96
CA LEU A 750 -10.12 -21.89 22.49
C LEU A 750 -9.01 -21.78 21.44
N VAL A 751 -7.97 -22.62 21.52
CA VAL A 751 -6.90 -22.63 20.51
C VAL A 751 -7.43 -23.21 19.18
N ILE A 752 -8.28 -24.23 19.22
CA ILE A 752 -8.97 -24.74 18.03
C ILE A 752 -9.90 -23.67 17.44
N LEU A 753 -10.67 -22.97 18.28
CA LEU A 753 -11.54 -21.88 17.83
C LEU A 753 -10.75 -20.71 17.22
N PHE A 754 -9.59 -20.36 17.79
CA PHE A 754 -8.66 -19.42 17.19
C PHE A 754 -8.15 -19.90 15.82
N SER A 755 -7.79 -21.19 15.72
CA SER A 755 -7.32 -21.80 14.48
C SER A 755 -8.39 -21.77 13.39
N LEU A 756 -9.66 -22.05 13.76
CA LEU A 756 -10.80 -21.89 12.86
C LEU A 756 -10.94 -20.44 12.41
N ALA A 757 -10.99 -19.50 13.35
CA ALA A 757 -11.22 -18.08 13.04
C ALA A 757 -10.12 -17.50 12.15
N ILE A 758 -8.84 -17.83 12.39
CA ILE A 758 -7.74 -17.35 11.54
C ILE A 758 -7.72 -18.03 10.17
N SER A 759 -8.11 -19.31 10.07
CA SER A 759 -8.27 -19.99 8.77
C SER A 759 -9.44 -19.43 7.97
N CYS A 760 -10.59 -19.16 8.60
CA CYS A 760 -11.71 -18.48 7.96
C CYS A 760 -11.32 -17.07 7.50
N PHE A 761 -10.63 -16.30 8.37
CA PHE A 761 -10.10 -15.00 8.00
C PHE A 761 -9.18 -15.10 6.78
N GLY A 762 -8.23 -16.03 6.80
CA GLY A 762 -7.27 -16.20 5.71
C GLY A 762 -7.94 -16.58 4.39
N TYR A 763 -8.89 -17.52 4.42
CA TYR A 763 -9.67 -17.92 3.24
C TYR A 763 -10.48 -16.77 2.64
N VAL A 764 -11.07 -15.93 3.48
CA VAL A 764 -11.92 -14.82 3.02
C VAL A 764 -11.08 -13.60 2.65
N ALA A 765 -10.12 -13.19 3.47
CA ALA A 765 -9.45 -11.91 3.33
C ALA A 765 -8.26 -11.91 2.36
N LEU A 766 -7.61 -13.07 2.14
CA LEU A 766 -6.44 -13.16 1.28
C LEU A 766 -6.84 -13.54 -0.15
N PRO A 767 -6.22 -12.93 -1.18
CA PRO A 767 -6.53 -13.28 -2.56
C PRO A 767 -6.22 -14.75 -2.86
N ASN A 768 -7.13 -15.44 -3.55
CA ASN A 768 -6.93 -16.83 -3.97
C ASN A 768 -5.66 -17.00 -4.84
N SER A 769 -5.33 -15.99 -5.65
CA SER A 769 -4.10 -15.94 -6.45
C SER A 769 -2.83 -16.02 -5.61
N MET A 770 -2.86 -15.54 -4.35
CA MET A 770 -1.71 -15.62 -3.44
C MET A 770 -1.29 -17.08 -3.25
N ILE A 771 -2.23 -17.96 -2.88
CA ILE A 771 -1.92 -19.38 -2.60
C ILE A 771 -1.47 -20.11 -3.86
N PHE A 772 -2.14 -19.88 -4.99
CA PHE A 772 -1.74 -20.45 -6.28
C PHE A 772 -0.34 -20.00 -6.71
N SER A 773 0.01 -18.73 -6.52
CA SER A 773 1.32 -18.19 -6.90
C SER A 773 2.47 -18.80 -6.08
N PHE A 774 2.24 -19.10 -4.80
CA PHE A 774 3.26 -19.67 -3.91
C PHE A 774 3.41 -21.19 -4.05
N LEU A 775 2.30 -21.92 -4.19
CA LEU A 775 2.30 -23.39 -4.10
C LEU A 775 2.20 -24.07 -5.47
N LYS A 776 1.81 -23.32 -6.52
CA LYS A 776 1.66 -23.76 -7.92
C LYS A 776 0.83 -25.04 -8.13
N VAL A 777 0.09 -25.51 -7.11
CA VAL A 777 -0.64 -26.79 -7.08
C VAL A 777 -1.89 -26.65 -6.20
N GLY A 778 -3.03 -27.19 -6.64
CA GLY A 778 -4.25 -27.37 -5.84
C GLY A 778 -5.15 -26.13 -5.67
N ASN A 779 -6.42 -26.34 -5.28
CA ASN A 779 -7.42 -25.27 -5.07
C ASN A 779 -7.28 -24.63 -3.66
N PRO A 780 -7.58 -23.33 -3.42
CA PRO A 780 -7.38 -22.66 -2.13
C PRO A 780 -8.14 -23.31 -0.97
N GLU A 781 -9.33 -23.87 -1.22
CA GLU A 781 -10.14 -24.59 -0.24
C GLU A 781 -9.37 -25.78 0.35
N LEU A 782 -8.60 -26.50 -0.49
CA LEU A 782 -7.76 -27.61 -0.04
C LEU A 782 -6.67 -27.11 0.90
N TRP A 783 -5.99 -26.02 0.55
CA TRP A 783 -4.92 -25.46 1.34
C TRP A 783 -5.39 -24.94 2.70
N TRP A 784 -6.49 -24.19 2.74
CA TRP A 784 -7.05 -23.71 4.02
C TRP A 784 -7.56 -24.84 4.90
N SER A 785 -8.11 -25.91 4.30
CA SER A 785 -8.46 -27.14 5.02
C SER A 785 -7.23 -27.81 5.62
N LEU A 786 -6.15 -27.96 4.84
CA LEU A 786 -4.88 -28.52 5.30
C LEU A 786 -4.24 -27.69 6.41
N ILE A 787 -4.25 -26.35 6.27
CA ILE A 787 -3.74 -25.43 7.31
C ILE A 787 -4.50 -25.65 8.62
N LEU A 788 -5.84 -25.66 8.59
CA LEU A 788 -6.63 -25.90 9.80
C LEU A 788 -6.34 -27.29 10.39
N LEU A 789 -6.21 -28.31 9.56
CA LEU A 789 -5.94 -29.68 9.98
C LEU A 789 -4.57 -29.80 10.65
N VAL A 790 -3.53 -29.17 10.09
CA VAL A 790 -2.19 -29.09 10.70
C VAL A 790 -2.24 -28.37 12.04
N LEU A 791 -2.96 -27.23 12.14
CA LEU A 791 -3.10 -26.50 13.41
C LEU A 791 -3.80 -27.36 14.48
N ILE A 792 -4.88 -28.07 14.13
CA ILE A 792 -5.56 -29.01 15.03
C ILE A 792 -4.65 -30.17 15.43
N ALA A 793 -3.89 -30.73 14.50
CA ALA A 793 -2.94 -31.80 14.77
C ALA A 793 -1.86 -31.36 15.77
N ILE A 794 -1.32 -30.14 15.61
CA ILE A 794 -0.38 -29.55 16.58
C ILE A 794 -1.01 -29.43 17.97
N VAL A 795 -2.28 -29.01 18.04
CA VAL A 795 -3.02 -28.93 19.31
C VAL A 795 -3.16 -30.32 19.93
N PHE A 796 -3.55 -31.35 19.17
CA PHE A 796 -3.70 -32.71 19.65
C PHE A 796 -2.37 -33.31 20.15
N LEU A 797 -1.28 -33.09 19.43
CA LEU A 797 0.06 -33.55 19.83
C LEU A 797 0.52 -32.96 21.18
N ARG A 798 -0.01 -31.79 21.56
CA ARG A 798 0.34 -31.07 22.78
C ARG A 798 -0.72 -31.16 23.89
N SER A 799 -1.74 -31.99 23.72
CA SER A 799 -2.91 -32.01 24.61
C SER A 799 -3.33 -33.44 24.98
N LYS A 800 -3.93 -33.61 26.16
CA LYS A 800 -4.68 -34.84 26.46
C LYS A 800 -5.98 -34.79 25.66
N ILE A 801 -6.19 -35.79 24.81
CA ILE A 801 -7.36 -35.86 23.95
C ILE A 801 -8.54 -36.35 24.78
N ASP A 802 -9.59 -35.54 24.87
CA ASP A 802 -10.88 -35.88 25.46
C ASP A 802 -12.02 -35.69 24.45
N THR A 803 -13.21 -36.17 24.79
CA THR A 803 -14.39 -36.12 23.92
C THR A 803 -14.77 -34.68 23.54
N GLY A 804 -14.63 -33.72 24.46
CA GLY A 804 -14.96 -32.32 24.21
C GLY A 804 -14.02 -31.67 23.19
N LEU A 805 -12.72 -31.99 23.26
CA LEU A 805 -11.71 -31.52 22.33
C LEU A 805 -11.91 -32.10 20.92
N ILE A 806 -12.28 -33.38 20.83
CA ILE A 806 -12.62 -34.03 19.55
C ILE A 806 -13.86 -33.38 18.93
N ILE A 807 -14.94 -33.19 19.70
CA ILE A 807 -16.17 -32.53 19.22
C ILE A 807 -15.82 -31.13 18.70
N THR A 808 -15.05 -30.35 19.46
CA THR A 808 -14.64 -29.00 19.06
C THR A 808 -13.85 -28.99 17.74
N ALA A 809 -12.94 -29.95 17.56
CA ALA A 809 -12.16 -30.09 16.33
C ALA A 809 -13.04 -30.42 15.11
N VAL A 810 -13.93 -31.42 15.25
CA VAL A 810 -14.83 -31.86 14.17
C VAL A 810 -15.80 -30.74 13.80
N SER A 811 -16.42 -30.10 14.79
CA SER A 811 -17.32 -28.96 14.55
C SER A 811 -16.60 -27.79 13.88
N SER A 812 -15.33 -27.54 14.22
CA SER A 812 -14.56 -26.47 13.60
C SER A 812 -14.23 -26.76 12.14
N PHE A 813 -13.84 -27.99 11.82
CA PHE A 813 -13.59 -28.39 10.44
C PHE A 813 -14.86 -28.30 9.58
N LEU A 814 -16.00 -28.77 10.12
CA LEU A 814 -17.30 -28.63 9.46
C LEU A 814 -17.69 -27.17 9.25
N ALA A 815 -17.44 -26.30 10.23
CA ALA A 815 -17.71 -24.87 10.11
C ALA A 815 -16.87 -24.22 9.00
N LEU A 816 -15.58 -24.53 8.91
CA LEU A 816 -14.73 -24.03 7.82
C LEU A 816 -15.25 -24.52 6.46
N PHE A 817 -15.63 -25.79 6.36
CA PHE A 817 -16.21 -26.35 5.14
C PHE A 817 -17.49 -25.61 4.71
N VAL A 818 -18.40 -25.33 5.64
CA VAL A 818 -19.63 -24.56 5.35
C VAL A 818 -19.29 -23.15 4.87
N VAL A 819 -18.33 -22.47 5.51
CA VAL A 819 -17.86 -21.15 5.06
C VAL A 819 -17.31 -21.22 3.63
N MET A 820 -16.47 -22.23 3.33
CA MET A 820 -15.89 -22.42 1.99
C MET A 820 -16.97 -22.63 0.93
N GLN A 821 -17.92 -23.53 1.18
CA GLN A 821 -19.02 -23.80 0.24
C GLN A 821 -19.93 -22.59 0.03
N THR A 822 -20.22 -21.84 1.09
CA THR A 822 -21.11 -20.67 1.03
C THR A 822 -20.47 -19.52 0.25
N LEU A 823 -19.15 -19.33 0.37
CA LEU A 823 -18.46 -18.17 -0.21
C LEU A 823 -17.75 -18.47 -1.54
N ARG A 824 -17.73 -19.73 -2.00
CA ARG A 824 -16.99 -20.17 -3.19
C ARG A 824 -17.26 -19.32 -4.43
N GLY A 825 -18.54 -19.01 -4.70
CA GLY A 825 -18.94 -18.19 -5.86
C GLY A 825 -18.77 -16.67 -5.66
N LEU A 826 -18.51 -16.20 -4.45
CA LEU A 826 -18.39 -14.78 -4.11
C LEU A 826 -16.94 -14.29 -4.13
N LEU A 827 -15.98 -15.13 -3.72
CA LEU A 827 -14.56 -14.77 -3.61
C LEU A 827 -13.83 -14.64 -4.95
N GLY A 828 -14.49 -14.96 -6.07
CA GLY A 828 -13.95 -14.81 -7.43
C GLY A 828 -14.15 -13.44 -8.07
N ARG A 829 -14.84 -12.50 -7.40
CA ARG A 829 -15.10 -11.14 -7.91
C ARG A 829 -13.98 -10.20 -7.50
N ASP A 830 -13.50 -9.34 -8.38
CA ASP A 830 -12.36 -8.43 -8.08
C ASP A 830 -12.64 -7.44 -6.92
N ASP A 831 -13.91 -7.16 -6.61
CA ASP A 831 -14.34 -6.20 -5.59
C ASP A 831 -14.96 -6.85 -4.35
N TYR A 832 -14.84 -8.17 -4.19
CA TYR A 832 -15.54 -8.93 -3.14
C TYR A 832 -15.22 -8.43 -1.72
N LEU A 833 -14.01 -7.89 -1.49
CA LEU A 833 -13.63 -7.30 -0.21
C LEU A 833 -14.43 -6.03 0.13
N LYS A 834 -15.10 -5.38 -0.83
CA LYS A 834 -15.99 -4.24 -0.57
C LYS A 834 -17.38 -4.66 -0.11
N ASP A 835 -17.76 -5.93 -0.27
CA ASP A 835 -19.07 -6.44 0.16
C ASP A 835 -19.20 -6.36 1.69
N LYS A 836 -20.29 -5.75 2.17
CA LYS A 836 -20.53 -5.53 3.61
C LYS A 836 -20.64 -6.84 4.40
N ASN A 837 -21.16 -7.90 3.81
CA ASN A 837 -21.28 -9.21 4.46
C ASN A 837 -19.91 -9.89 4.55
N ILE A 838 -19.10 -9.81 3.50
CA ILE A 838 -17.72 -10.30 3.51
C ILE A 838 -16.90 -9.57 4.57
N GLN A 839 -16.99 -8.24 4.59
CA GLN A 839 -16.37 -7.42 5.63
C GLN A 839 -16.83 -7.83 7.03
N LEU A 840 -18.13 -8.06 7.24
CA LEU A 840 -18.65 -8.52 8.54
C LEU A 840 -18.05 -9.86 8.98
N ILE A 841 -17.89 -10.82 8.06
CA ILE A 841 -17.25 -12.12 8.34
C ILE A 841 -15.78 -11.93 8.72
N ILE A 842 -15.04 -11.11 7.95
CA ILE A 842 -13.66 -10.74 8.24
C ILE A 842 -13.55 -10.15 9.65
N TRP A 843 -14.40 -9.17 9.96
CA TRP A 843 -14.41 -8.50 11.26
C TRP A 843 -14.77 -9.43 12.41
N ALA A 844 -15.72 -10.35 12.21
CA ALA A 844 -16.08 -11.36 13.21
C ALA A 844 -14.90 -12.33 13.48
N CYS A 845 -14.24 -12.81 12.43
CA CYS A 845 -13.08 -13.70 12.54
C CYS A 845 -11.91 -13.02 13.26
N LEU A 846 -11.63 -11.76 12.90
CA LEU A 846 -10.59 -10.95 13.55
C LEU A 846 -10.93 -10.68 15.02
N LEU A 847 -12.17 -10.29 15.34
CA LEU A 847 -12.59 -10.02 16.72
C LEU A 847 -12.42 -11.25 17.61
N ILE A 848 -12.82 -12.44 17.14
CA ILE A 848 -12.63 -13.70 17.86
C ILE A 848 -11.14 -13.99 18.05
N SER A 849 -10.36 -13.90 16.98
CA SER A 849 -8.92 -14.19 17.00
C SER A 849 -8.17 -13.26 17.94
N ILE A 850 -8.40 -11.95 17.85
CA ILE A 850 -7.80 -10.92 18.71
C ILE A 850 -8.22 -11.15 20.16
N SER A 851 -9.49 -11.40 20.44
CA SER A 851 -9.99 -11.63 21.80
C SER A 851 -9.29 -12.83 22.45
N ILE A 852 -9.20 -13.96 21.73
CA ILE A 852 -8.54 -15.16 22.21
C ILE A 852 -7.04 -14.91 22.40
N LEU A 853 -6.38 -14.28 21.44
CA LEU A 853 -4.96 -13.94 21.53
C LEU A 853 -4.68 -13.05 22.74
N PHE A 854 -5.46 -11.98 22.97
CA PHE A 854 -5.30 -11.08 24.11
C PHE A 854 -5.56 -11.77 25.45
N MET A 855 -6.50 -12.72 25.52
CA MET A 855 -6.66 -13.58 26.70
C MET A 855 -5.40 -14.41 26.97
N GLY A 856 -4.78 -14.95 25.91
CA GLY A 856 -3.52 -15.70 25.99
C GLY A 856 -2.35 -14.82 26.43
N LEU A 857 -2.20 -13.64 25.83
CA LEU A 857 -1.16 -12.67 26.16
C LEU A 857 -1.27 -12.20 27.60
N TYR A 858 -2.48 -11.87 28.08
CA TYR A 858 -2.71 -11.48 29.47
C TYR A 858 -2.28 -12.55 30.47
N LYS A 859 -2.46 -13.83 30.12
CA LYS A 859 -2.04 -14.98 30.95
C LYS A 859 -0.54 -15.30 30.81
N TYR A 860 0.05 -15.04 29.64
CA TYR A 860 1.44 -15.34 29.36
C TYR A 860 2.39 -14.27 29.89
N ASP A 861 2.29 -13.04 29.36
CA ASP A 861 3.03 -11.87 29.80
C ASP A 861 2.30 -10.59 29.36
N LYS A 862 1.83 -9.81 30.33
CA LYS A 862 1.09 -8.56 30.09
C LYS A 862 1.89 -7.52 29.29
N LYS A 863 3.22 -7.58 29.33
CA LYS A 863 4.10 -6.66 28.57
C LYS A 863 3.83 -6.75 27.07
N LEU A 864 3.57 -7.96 26.58
CA LEU A 864 3.30 -8.20 25.17
C LEU A 864 1.94 -7.66 24.73
N MET A 865 1.00 -7.41 25.63
CA MET A 865 -0.30 -6.84 25.25
C MET A 865 -0.14 -5.45 24.64
N VAL A 866 0.81 -4.66 25.14
CA VAL A 866 1.04 -3.30 24.62
C VAL A 866 1.67 -3.35 23.24
N ILE A 867 2.70 -4.18 23.06
CA ILE A 867 3.39 -4.38 21.77
C ILE A 867 2.40 -4.92 20.73
N MET A 868 1.65 -5.97 21.08
CA MET A 868 0.67 -6.60 20.19
C MET A 868 -0.52 -5.69 19.88
N SER A 869 -0.95 -4.86 20.84
CA SER A 869 -1.99 -3.85 20.60
C SER A 869 -1.55 -2.86 19.53
N ALA A 870 -0.33 -2.33 19.63
CA ALA A 870 0.20 -1.43 18.61
C ALA A 870 0.26 -2.10 17.21
N LEU A 871 0.81 -3.32 17.13
CA LEU A 871 0.90 -4.07 15.88
C LEU A 871 -0.47 -4.30 15.23
N ILE A 872 -1.43 -4.79 16.02
CA ILE A 872 -2.75 -5.20 15.54
C ILE A 872 -3.56 -3.97 15.12
N PHE A 873 -3.65 -2.95 15.98
CA PHE A 873 -4.53 -1.82 15.74
C PHE A 873 -3.97 -0.81 14.73
N GLN A 874 -2.65 -0.75 14.50
CA GLN A 874 -2.08 0.03 13.39
C GLN A 874 -2.23 -0.68 12.04
N TYR A 875 -2.32 -2.01 12.02
CA TYR A 875 -2.34 -2.81 10.79
C TYR A 875 -3.75 -3.16 10.30
N ILE A 876 -4.59 -3.70 11.19
CA ILE A 876 -5.89 -4.27 10.82
C ILE A 876 -6.84 -3.28 10.14
N PRO A 877 -6.92 -1.98 10.54
CA PRO A 877 -7.80 -1.04 9.85
C PRO A 877 -7.58 -0.96 8.34
N TRP A 878 -6.36 -1.20 7.85
CA TRP A 878 -6.03 -1.21 6.42
C TRP A 878 -6.77 -2.29 5.62
N ILE A 879 -7.31 -3.33 6.27
CA ILE A 879 -8.11 -4.38 5.62
C ILE A 879 -9.44 -3.81 5.06
N ALA A 880 -10.00 -2.78 5.70
CA ALA A 880 -11.24 -2.15 5.24
C ALA A 880 -11.03 -0.77 4.61
N VAL A 881 -9.78 -0.36 4.38
CA VAL A 881 -9.50 0.89 3.66
C VAL A 881 -9.66 0.61 2.16
N PRO A 882 -10.66 1.18 1.47
CA PRO A 882 -10.98 0.83 0.09
C PRO A 882 -10.17 1.62 -0.95
N ARG A 883 -9.36 2.59 -0.49
CA ARG A 883 -8.55 3.47 -1.34
C ARG A 883 -7.21 2.85 -1.71
N ILE A 884 -6.55 3.47 -2.67
CA ILE A 884 -5.15 3.16 -3.00
C ILE A 884 -4.24 3.26 -1.77
N ALA A 885 -3.38 2.26 -1.60
CA ALA A 885 -2.45 2.15 -0.49
C ALA A 885 -1.08 1.66 -0.96
N PHE A 886 -0.09 1.85 -0.08
CA PHE A 886 1.32 1.66 -0.36
C PHE A 886 2.04 1.11 0.87
N ILE A 887 3.17 0.43 0.65
CA ILE A 887 3.94 -0.27 1.70
C ILE A 887 4.39 0.64 2.84
N TYR A 888 4.62 1.94 2.59
CA TYR A 888 5.06 2.88 3.64
C TYR A 888 4.05 3.08 4.76
N HIS A 889 2.77 2.76 4.55
CA HIS A 889 1.77 2.79 5.62
C HIS A 889 2.11 1.79 6.75
N TYR A 890 2.95 0.79 6.44
CA TYR A 890 3.48 -0.15 7.42
C TYR A 890 4.56 0.44 8.34
N PHE A 891 5.10 1.62 8.03
CA PHE A 891 6.22 2.22 8.78
C PHE A 891 5.93 2.37 10.28
N SER A 892 4.72 2.80 10.65
CA SER A 892 4.32 2.98 12.06
C SER A 892 4.22 1.67 12.86
N ILE A 893 4.27 0.51 12.19
CA ILE A 893 4.20 -0.84 12.78
C ILE A 893 5.61 -1.36 13.09
N VAL A 894 6.61 -0.96 12.30
CA VAL A 894 8.02 -1.42 12.38
C VAL A 894 8.61 -1.35 13.79
N PRO A 895 8.44 -0.26 14.57
CA PRO A 895 8.99 -0.18 15.93
C PRO A 895 8.51 -1.32 16.84
N PHE A 896 7.25 -1.73 16.70
CA PHE A 896 6.67 -2.77 17.55
C PHE A 896 7.05 -4.17 17.08
N ILE A 897 7.34 -4.34 15.80
CA ILE A 897 7.94 -5.58 15.27
C ILE A 897 9.34 -5.76 15.88
N ILE A 898 10.13 -4.70 15.91
CA ILE A 898 11.46 -4.70 16.53
C ILE A 898 11.38 -5.09 18.01
N LEU A 899 10.48 -4.48 18.78
CA LEU A 899 10.29 -4.85 20.20
C LEU A 899 9.88 -6.32 20.38
N LEU A 900 9.09 -6.86 19.45
CA LEU A 900 8.68 -8.26 19.46
C LEU A 900 9.86 -9.21 19.20
N ILE A 901 10.72 -8.89 18.23
CA ILE A 901 11.97 -9.63 17.95
C ILE A 901 12.85 -9.65 19.19
N VAL A 902 13.11 -8.47 19.77
CA VAL A 902 13.98 -8.37 20.95
C VAL A 902 13.38 -9.11 22.15
N TYR A 903 12.06 -9.13 22.30
CA TYR A 903 11.39 -9.94 23.32
C TYR A 903 11.66 -11.43 23.15
N VAL A 904 11.54 -11.95 21.92
CA VAL A 904 11.83 -13.37 21.62
C VAL A 904 13.31 -13.67 21.83
N ILE A 905 14.20 -12.82 21.34
CA ILE A 905 15.66 -12.93 21.56
C ILE A 905 15.94 -13.04 23.06
N LYS A 906 15.41 -12.13 23.88
CA LYS A 906 15.61 -12.15 25.33
C LYS A 906 15.15 -13.47 25.95
N LYS A 907 13.98 -13.99 25.57
CA LYS A 907 13.49 -15.27 26.11
C LYS A 907 14.41 -16.44 25.75
N ILE A 908 15.00 -16.43 24.55
CA ILE A 908 15.92 -17.47 24.11
C ILE A 908 17.25 -17.36 24.86
N THR A 909 17.82 -16.17 24.99
CA THR A 909 19.11 -15.94 25.67
C THR A 909 19.03 -16.11 27.19
N ASP A 910 17.90 -15.79 27.81
CA ASP A 910 17.63 -16.08 29.22
C ASP A 910 17.68 -17.60 29.48
N LYS A 911 17.28 -18.42 28.49
CA LYS A 911 17.29 -19.89 28.58
C LYS A 911 18.63 -20.51 28.15
N TYR A 912 19.27 -19.95 27.14
CA TYR A 912 20.50 -20.45 26.55
C TYR A 912 21.51 -19.31 26.43
N ALA A 913 22.41 -19.17 27.40
CA ALA A 913 23.36 -18.04 27.45
C ALA A 913 24.23 -17.92 26.18
N LYS A 914 24.67 -19.07 25.61
CA LYS A 914 25.43 -19.12 24.35
C LYS A 914 24.66 -18.57 23.14
N ALA A 915 23.33 -18.43 23.23
CA ALA A 915 22.53 -17.84 22.16
C ALA A 915 22.89 -16.38 21.88
N LYS A 916 23.54 -15.67 22.81
CA LYS A 916 24.03 -14.30 22.58
C LYS A 916 24.96 -14.19 21.36
N ASN A 917 25.76 -15.22 21.07
CA ASN A 917 26.63 -15.22 19.88
C ASN A 917 25.82 -15.14 18.58
N PHE A 918 24.67 -15.83 18.53
CA PHE A 918 23.75 -15.73 17.40
C PHE A 918 23.08 -14.35 17.32
N VAL A 919 22.85 -13.69 18.45
CA VAL A 919 22.33 -12.31 18.45
C VAL A 919 23.34 -11.35 17.84
N TYR A 920 24.63 -11.45 18.18
CA TYR A 920 25.66 -10.63 17.55
C TYR A 920 25.76 -10.88 16.05
N LEU A 921 25.71 -12.15 15.62
CA LEU A 921 25.66 -12.51 14.20
C LEU A 921 24.43 -11.91 13.51
N TYR A 922 23.26 -12.01 14.15
CA TYR A 922 22.01 -11.44 13.63
C TYR A 922 22.10 -9.92 13.43
N LEU A 923 22.59 -9.18 14.43
CA LEU A 923 22.80 -7.74 14.31
C LEU A 923 23.82 -7.41 13.21
N GLY A 924 24.87 -8.21 13.08
CA GLY A 924 25.85 -8.10 11.98
C GLY A 924 25.22 -8.28 10.60
N ILE A 925 24.31 -9.27 10.44
CA ILE A 925 23.57 -9.50 9.20
C ILE A 925 22.63 -8.33 8.91
N THR A 926 21.90 -7.82 9.91
CA THR A 926 21.02 -6.64 9.74
C THR A 926 21.79 -5.45 9.22
N PHE A 927 22.97 -5.17 9.80
CA PHE A 927 23.85 -4.09 9.35
C PHE A 927 24.44 -4.34 7.96
N ALA A 928 24.93 -5.55 7.68
CA ALA A 928 25.47 -5.90 6.37
C ALA A 928 24.43 -5.74 5.25
N LEU A 929 23.18 -6.14 5.49
CA LEU A 929 22.07 -5.91 4.57
C LEU A 929 21.78 -4.42 4.39
N PHE A 930 21.85 -3.61 5.45
CA PHE A 930 21.70 -2.16 5.33
C PHE A 930 22.77 -1.55 4.44
N VAL A 931 24.05 -1.91 4.64
CA VAL A 931 25.16 -1.43 3.80
C VAL A 931 24.98 -1.88 2.34
N LEU A 932 24.58 -3.14 2.13
CA LEU A 932 24.35 -3.69 0.79
C LEU A 932 23.23 -2.94 0.04
N PHE A 933 22.12 -2.63 0.71
CA PHE A 933 20.99 -1.91 0.10
C PHE A 933 21.13 -0.39 0.15
N TYR A 934 22.12 0.14 0.89
CA TYR A 934 22.31 1.58 1.11
C TYR A 934 22.28 2.41 -0.17
N PRO A 935 22.90 2.01 -1.30
CA PRO A 935 22.84 2.81 -2.51
C PRO A 935 21.40 3.05 -3.01
N GLY A 936 20.57 2.01 -2.99
CA GLY A 936 19.17 2.09 -3.40
C GLY A 936 18.22 2.73 -2.37
N LEU A 937 18.68 2.90 -1.13
CA LEU A 937 17.95 3.61 -0.08
C LEU A 937 18.31 5.10 0.00
N SER A 938 19.51 5.47 -0.45
CA SER A 938 20.07 6.83 -0.36
C SER A 938 20.07 7.58 -1.69
N GLY A 939 19.94 6.89 -2.82
CA GLY A 939 20.07 7.48 -4.15
C GLY A 939 21.51 7.58 -4.64
N LEU A 940 22.45 6.84 -4.04
CA LEU A 940 23.81 6.76 -4.58
C LEU A 940 23.79 6.13 -5.96
N GLU A 941 24.62 6.68 -6.84
CA GLU A 941 24.83 6.16 -8.17
C GLU A 941 25.70 4.91 -8.13
N VAL A 942 25.25 3.85 -8.80
CA VAL A 942 25.92 2.55 -8.87
C VAL A 942 25.70 1.91 -10.24
N PRO A 943 26.50 0.91 -10.65
CA PRO A 943 26.23 0.15 -11.86
C PRO A 943 24.86 -0.52 -11.82
N ALA A 944 24.14 -0.52 -12.94
CA ALA A 944 22.83 -1.16 -13.05
C ALA A 944 22.88 -2.68 -12.75
N SER A 945 24.02 -3.33 -13.00
CA SER A 945 24.26 -4.72 -12.62
C SER A 945 24.17 -4.95 -11.11
N TYR A 946 24.65 -4.00 -10.30
CA TYR A 946 24.58 -4.05 -8.85
C TYR A 946 23.13 -4.05 -8.37
N MET A 947 22.32 -3.09 -8.84
CA MET A 947 20.90 -3.00 -8.47
C MET A 947 20.09 -4.21 -8.94
N ARG A 948 20.40 -4.75 -10.13
CA ARG A 948 19.78 -6.00 -10.62
C ARG A 948 20.11 -7.20 -9.72
N ALA A 949 21.32 -7.27 -9.16
CA ALA A 949 21.70 -8.35 -8.23
C ALA A 949 20.96 -8.30 -6.89
N LEU A 950 20.48 -7.13 -6.47
CA LEU A 950 19.69 -6.98 -5.23
C LEU A 950 18.23 -7.45 -5.39
N LYS A 951 17.77 -7.69 -6.62
CA LYS A 951 16.39 -8.07 -6.95
C LYS A 951 16.07 -9.51 -6.52
N TRP A 952 15.66 -9.69 -5.27
CA TRP A 952 15.31 -11.02 -4.73
C TRP A 952 13.94 -11.52 -5.19
N PHE A 953 13.01 -10.61 -5.52
CA PHE A 953 11.71 -10.96 -6.12
C PHE A 953 11.57 -10.34 -7.51
N PRO A 954 10.89 -11.00 -8.46
CA PRO A 954 10.59 -10.43 -9.78
C PRO A 954 9.83 -9.10 -9.72
N THR A 955 9.04 -8.93 -8.66
CA THR A 955 8.24 -7.74 -8.35
C THR A 955 9.04 -6.60 -7.72
N TRP A 956 10.31 -6.80 -7.34
CA TRP A 956 11.17 -5.73 -6.85
C TRP A 956 11.74 -4.97 -8.04
N TYR A 957 11.20 -3.80 -8.32
CA TYR A 957 11.67 -2.93 -9.39
C TYR A 957 12.70 -1.94 -8.83
N PHE A 958 13.96 -2.39 -8.87
CA PHE A 958 15.14 -1.57 -8.63
C PHE A 958 15.72 -1.03 -9.91
#